data_AF-A0A2V9UX87-F1
#
_entry.id   AF-A0A2V9UX87-F1
#
_cell.length_a   1.000
_cell.length_b   1.000
_cell.length_c   1.000
_cell.angle_alpha   90.00
_cell.angle_beta   90.00
_cell.angle_gamma   90.00
#
_symmetry.space_group_name_H-M   'P 1'
#
loop_
_entity.id
_entity.type
_entity.pdbx_description
1 polymer ?
#
loop_
_entity_poly.entity_id
_entity_poly.type
_entity_poly.pdbx_seq_one_letter_code
_entity_poly.pdbx_strand_id
1 'polypeptide(L)'
;MEPEASLLSRFSTQAMSLGAISPEAHQTLAIAMNRLGARSNTGEGGEDPAVYTDYSGANNRVKQVASARFGVTTEYLIHADELEIKIAQGAKPGEGGQLPAAKVTAYIAKLRHAVPNMALISPPPHHDIYSIEDLAQLIYDLRAVNPHARIGVKLVSSGSVGIIAAGVAKAGANVITISGYDGGTGASPLTSIKNTGIPWEIGLYEAHCALVRTGLRGRVRLRVDGGFKFAQDVIFGALLGAEEFGFGTAALLAVGCVMARQCHLNTCPVGIATQDEKLRARFSGTPEMVESYFRSVAVEVRELLAGMGACSIDEIVGSVDRLRPRNAQAERALGYLLEPIERVPQLACRQESDTSLHLQLNRFVNGLEHLADHPHRFHIANCDRAIGAHLSGEVLRRLGPSPALPVSMDYEFVGSAGQSFGAFLIAGINFRLTGEANDYVGKGLSGGAISISAGTESSQRGDVLVGNTVLYGATAGELYVAGRAGERFGVRNSGALAVVEGVGQHGCEYMTAGVVVILGPAGTNLGAGMTGGLAYLLRDSVAGDGYNHQSVRMVPLEVREELWLRRVLQKHLRLTGSPRAARLLSSDAALPLLRVEPLHRPCSIAETWSGSLKRLRGDSVVPMESPQIVSPELAIM
;
A
#
# COMPACT_ATOMS: atom_id res chain seq x y z
N MET A 1 29.59 -27.04 -3.31
CA MET A 1 28.11 -27.10 -3.46
C MET A 1 27.46 -26.16 -2.46
N GLU A 2 26.55 -25.31 -2.94
CA GLU A 2 25.79 -24.34 -2.15
C GLU A 2 25.01 -25.05 -1.02
N PRO A 3 25.03 -24.52 0.21
CA PRO A 3 24.22 -25.05 1.32
C PRO A 3 22.72 -24.98 1.02
N GLU A 4 21.96 -25.98 1.47
CA GLU A 4 20.49 -26.02 1.26
C GLU A 4 19.80 -24.75 1.78
N ALA A 5 20.17 -24.27 2.96
CA ALA A 5 19.61 -23.04 3.54
C ALA A 5 19.87 -21.80 2.67
N SER A 6 21.03 -21.70 2.02
CA SER A 6 21.34 -20.60 1.08
C SER A 6 20.41 -20.66 -0.13
N LEU A 7 20.20 -21.84 -0.68
CA LEU A 7 19.33 -22.02 -1.83
C LEU A 7 17.85 -21.77 -1.48
N LEU A 8 17.37 -22.31 -0.36
CA LEU A 8 16.00 -22.09 0.12
C LEU A 8 15.69 -20.61 0.37
N SER A 9 16.68 -19.81 0.81
CA SER A 9 16.51 -18.37 1.00
C SER A 9 16.20 -17.59 -0.29
N ARG A 10 16.46 -18.19 -1.45
CA ARG A 10 16.12 -17.66 -2.79
C ARG A 10 14.68 -17.99 -3.18
N PHE A 11 14.01 -18.88 -2.47
CA PHE A 11 12.65 -19.29 -2.78
C PHE A 11 11.63 -18.44 -2.03
N SER A 12 10.51 -18.17 -2.69
CA SER A 12 9.39 -17.46 -2.09
C SER A 12 8.06 -18.08 -2.48
N THR A 13 7.12 -18.18 -1.54
CA THR A 13 5.71 -18.36 -1.89
C THR A 13 5.17 -17.03 -2.38
N GLN A 14 4.60 -17.02 -3.59
CA GLN A 14 4.21 -15.78 -4.24
C GLN A 14 2.91 -15.20 -3.66
N ALA A 15 2.75 -13.89 -3.86
CA ALA A 15 1.64 -13.09 -3.38
C ALA A 15 0.26 -13.74 -3.65
N MET A 16 -0.37 -14.25 -2.59
CA MET A 16 -1.72 -14.80 -2.63
C MET A 16 -2.51 -14.23 -1.46
N SER A 17 -3.46 -13.33 -1.76
CA SER A 17 -4.13 -12.56 -0.71
C SER A 17 -4.93 -13.44 0.25
N LEU A 18 -4.86 -13.13 1.54
CA LEU A 18 -5.87 -13.55 2.51
C LEU A 18 -7.24 -13.05 2.03
N GLY A 19 -8.17 -13.98 1.82
CA GLY A 19 -9.43 -13.76 1.11
C GLY A 19 -9.49 -14.56 -0.19
N ALA A 20 -8.45 -14.51 -1.03
CA ALA A 20 -8.34 -15.40 -2.19
C ALA A 20 -8.09 -16.85 -1.74
N ILE A 21 -7.19 -17.03 -0.78
CA ILE A 21 -6.99 -18.29 -0.05
C ILE A 21 -7.52 -18.17 1.39
N SER A 22 -7.78 -19.31 2.01
CA SER A 22 -8.26 -19.44 3.38
C SER A 22 -7.19 -19.00 4.38
N PRO A 23 -7.57 -18.56 5.59
CA PRO A 23 -6.64 -18.29 6.67
C PRO A 23 -5.71 -19.46 6.96
N GLU A 24 -6.22 -20.69 6.93
CA GLU A 24 -5.45 -21.90 7.16
C GLU A 24 -4.35 -22.09 6.12
N ALA A 25 -4.69 -21.98 4.83
CA ALA A 25 -3.69 -22.10 3.77
C ALA A 25 -2.66 -20.97 3.82
N HIS A 26 -3.09 -19.74 4.09
CA HIS A 26 -2.21 -18.57 4.18
C HIS A 26 -1.18 -18.70 5.32
N GLN A 27 -1.65 -19.07 6.51
CA GLN A 27 -0.78 -19.29 7.68
C GLN A 27 0.15 -20.50 7.49
N THR A 28 -0.36 -21.61 6.94
CA THR A 28 0.46 -22.80 6.66
C THR A 28 1.64 -22.48 5.75
N LEU A 29 1.43 -21.68 4.70
CA LEU A 29 2.52 -21.24 3.82
C LEU A 29 3.51 -20.34 4.56
N ALA A 30 3.04 -19.39 5.36
CA ALA A 30 3.92 -18.48 6.09
C ALA A 30 4.80 -19.22 7.11
N ILE A 31 4.19 -20.12 7.90
CA ILE A 31 4.91 -20.94 8.89
C ILE A 31 5.99 -21.78 8.22
N ALA A 32 5.65 -22.47 7.12
CA ALA A 32 6.61 -23.30 6.39
C ALA A 32 7.80 -22.48 5.88
N MET A 33 7.53 -21.36 5.20
CA MET A 33 8.58 -20.55 4.61
C MET A 33 9.48 -19.91 5.68
N ASN A 34 8.90 -19.46 6.79
CA ASN A 34 9.65 -18.94 7.93
C ASN A 34 10.58 -20.00 8.53
N ARG A 35 10.11 -21.24 8.71
CA ARG A 35 10.93 -22.36 9.21
C ARG A 35 12.07 -22.73 8.27
N LEU A 36 11.90 -22.54 6.96
CA LEU A 36 12.94 -22.78 5.95
C LEU A 36 13.98 -21.65 5.84
N GLY A 37 13.75 -20.50 6.49
CA GLY A 37 14.52 -19.27 6.22
C GLY A 37 14.26 -18.69 4.82
N ALA A 38 13.15 -19.09 4.20
CA ALA A 38 12.66 -18.60 2.92
C ALA A 38 11.65 -17.47 3.15
N ARG A 39 10.95 -17.01 2.11
CA ARG A 39 9.98 -15.91 2.23
C ARG A 39 8.56 -16.33 1.83
N SER A 40 7.57 -15.78 2.50
CA SER A 40 6.17 -15.81 2.08
C SER A 40 5.63 -14.40 1.91
N ASN A 41 4.60 -14.25 1.07
CA ASN A 41 4.06 -12.95 0.67
C ASN A 41 2.56 -12.82 0.99
N THR A 42 2.18 -11.75 1.69
CA THR A 42 0.79 -11.49 2.11
C THR A 42 -0.20 -11.39 0.95
N GLY A 43 0.26 -10.98 -0.24
CA GLY A 43 -0.57 -10.51 -1.32
C GLY A 43 -1.38 -9.26 -0.97
N GLU A 44 -2.31 -8.89 -1.85
CA GLU A 44 -3.07 -7.63 -1.77
C GLU A 44 -4.16 -7.57 -0.68
N GLY A 45 -4.17 -8.51 0.27
CA GLY A 45 -5.29 -8.73 1.19
C GLY A 45 -5.17 -8.09 2.56
N GLY A 46 -4.01 -7.50 2.87
CA GLY A 46 -3.62 -7.23 4.26
C GLY A 46 -3.21 -8.50 5.00
N GLU A 47 -2.95 -8.35 6.28
CA GLU A 47 -2.59 -9.45 7.18
C GLU A 47 -3.20 -9.19 8.56
N ASP A 48 -3.54 -10.26 9.27
CA ASP A 48 -4.11 -10.15 10.62
C ASP A 48 -3.01 -9.78 11.63
N PRO A 49 -3.09 -8.64 12.34
CA PRO A 49 -2.06 -8.24 13.29
C PRO A 49 -1.78 -9.26 14.39
N ALA A 50 -2.71 -10.19 14.66
CA ALA A 50 -2.49 -11.28 15.61
C ALA A 50 -1.27 -12.16 15.26
N VAL A 51 -0.84 -12.21 13.99
CA VAL A 51 0.32 -12.99 13.56
C VAL A 51 1.66 -12.31 13.84
N TYR A 52 1.69 -11.04 14.27
CA TYR A 52 2.96 -10.34 14.55
C TYR A 52 3.59 -10.70 15.88
N THR A 53 2.90 -11.52 16.68
CA THR A 53 3.45 -12.06 17.93
C THR A 53 4.53 -13.11 17.64
N ASP A 54 5.59 -13.12 18.45
CA ASP A 54 6.75 -14.02 18.28
C ASP A 54 6.36 -15.51 18.27
N TYR A 55 5.25 -15.87 18.91
CA TYR A 55 4.77 -17.25 19.02
C TYR A 55 4.03 -17.76 17.79
N SER A 56 3.57 -16.89 16.89
CA SER A 56 2.71 -17.32 15.77
C SER A 56 3.48 -18.12 14.72
N GLY A 57 4.75 -17.75 14.46
CA GLY A 57 5.53 -18.22 13.31
C GLY A 57 4.92 -17.89 11.94
N ALA A 58 3.80 -17.17 11.88
CA ALA A 58 2.97 -17.00 10.69
C ALA A 58 3.04 -15.60 10.06
N ASN A 59 3.89 -14.70 10.58
CA ASN A 59 4.14 -13.40 9.97
C ASN A 59 4.77 -13.57 8.58
N ASN A 60 4.10 -13.09 7.54
CA ASN A 60 4.67 -13.07 6.20
C ASN A 60 5.81 -12.05 6.12
N ARG A 61 6.99 -12.51 5.68
CA ARG A 61 8.19 -11.66 5.56
C ARG A 61 8.09 -10.63 4.44
N VAL A 62 7.35 -10.94 3.37
CA VAL A 62 7.07 -10.02 2.28
C VAL A 62 5.65 -9.50 2.43
N LYS A 63 5.49 -8.18 2.45
CA LYS A 63 4.20 -7.52 2.55
C LYS A 63 3.92 -6.70 1.32
N GLN A 64 2.81 -6.99 0.64
CA GLN A 64 2.46 -6.33 -0.59
C GLN A 64 1.76 -4.98 -0.34
N VAL A 65 2.10 -3.99 -1.16
CA VAL A 65 1.43 -2.70 -1.27
C VAL A 65 0.84 -2.62 -2.68
N ALA A 66 -0.49 -2.75 -2.78
CA ALA A 66 -1.24 -2.76 -4.04
C ALA A 66 -2.21 -1.57 -4.12
N SER A 67 -2.83 -1.35 -5.28
CA SER A 67 -3.66 -0.17 -5.60
C SER A 67 -4.83 0.10 -4.65
N ALA A 68 -5.44 -0.90 -4.01
CA ALA A 68 -6.52 -0.65 -3.05
C ALA A 68 -6.03 -0.31 -1.64
N ARG A 69 -4.74 -0.49 -1.34
CA ARG A 69 -4.16 -0.32 0.01
C ARG A 69 -4.91 -1.09 1.10
N PHE A 70 -5.48 -2.26 0.76
CA PHE A 70 -6.17 -3.09 1.74
C PHE A 70 -5.21 -3.56 2.84
N GLY A 71 -5.56 -3.29 4.09
CA GLY A 71 -4.78 -3.65 5.27
C GLY A 71 -3.40 -3.00 5.37
N VAL A 72 -3.10 -1.97 4.54
CA VAL A 72 -1.83 -1.25 4.61
C VAL A 72 -1.92 -0.19 5.71
N THR A 73 -1.32 -0.49 6.86
CA THR A 73 -1.17 0.39 8.03
C THR A 73 0.31 0.54 8.38
N THR A 74 0.67 1.52 9.22
CA THR A 74 2.06 1.65 9.70
C THR A 74 2.56 0.38 10.38
N GLU A 75 1.72 -0.24 11.22
CA GLU A 75 2.02 -1.51 11.90
C GLU A 75 2.29 -2.64 10.89
N TYR A 76 1.43 -2.77 9.87
CA TYR A 76 1.66 -3.72 8.79
C TYR A 76 3.02 -3.50 8.14
N LEU A 77 3.36 -2.26 7.77
CA LEU A 77 4.59 -1.96 7.04
C LEU A 77 5.87 -2.24 7.84
N ILE A 78 5.89 -2.01 9.16
CA ILE A 78 7.09 -2.22 9.98
C ILE A 78 7.39 -3.71 10.26
N HIS A 79 6.41 -4.60 10.12
CA HIS A 79 6.59 -6.04 10.36
C HIS A 79 7.08 -6.81 9.12
N ALA A 80 7.53 -6.10 8.07
CA ALA A 80 8.04 -6.69 6.83
C ALA A 80 9.58 -6.72 6.79
N ASP A 81 10.14 -7.80 6.25
CA ASP A 81 11.53 -7.84 5.79
C ASP A 81 11.65 -7.31 4.34
N GLU A 82 10.54 -7.34 3.59
CA GLU A 82 10.42 -6.78 2.25
C GLU A 82 9.02 -6.21 2.00
N LEU A 83 8.96 -5.01 1.43
CA LEU A 83 7.73 -4.36 0.97
C LEU A 83 7.65 -4.47 -0.55
N GLU A 84 6.66 -5.18 -1.08
CA GLU A 84 6.50 -5.40 -2.53
C GLU A 84 5.42 -4.46 -3.10
N ILE A 85 5.82 -3.52 -3.96
CA ILE A 85 4.90 -2.68 -4.74
C ILE A 85 4.39 -3.52 -5.91
N LYS A 86 3.08 -3.80 -5.91
CA LYS A 86 2.43 -4.59 -6.97
C LYS A 86 1.92 -3.69 -8.09
N ILE A 87 2.76 -3.47 -9.11
CA ILE A 87 2.31 -2.78 -10.33
C ILE A 87 1.31 -3.65 -11.09
N ALA A 88 1.62 -4.94 -11.26
CA ALA A 88 0.78 -5.84 -12.03
C ALA A 88 0.95 -7.31 -11.61
N GLN A 89 0.12 -8.20 -12.17
CA GLN A 89 0.28 -9.66 -12.07
C GLN A 89 0.02 -10.32 -13.43
N GLY A 90 0.69 -11.45 -13.70
CA GLY A 90 0.64 -12.11 -15.01
C GLY A 90 -0.77 -12.43 -15.53
N ALA A 91 -1.65 -12.89 -14.65
CA ALA A 91 -3.02 -13.28 -15.03
C ALA A 91 -3.93 -12.13 -15.48
N LYS A 92 -3.59 -10.88 -15.14
CA LYS A 92 -4.37 -9.67 -15.46
C LYS A 92 -3.51 -8.41 -15.32
N PRO A 93 -2.58 -8.16 -16.25
CA PRO A 93 -1.56 -7.13 -16.08
C PRO A 93 -2.12 -5.71 -16.11
N GLY A 94 -3.18 -5.47 -16.87
CA GLY A 94 -3.81 -4.15 -17.02
C GLY A 94 -4.94 -3.86 -16.04
N GLU A 95 -5.13 -4.68 -15.00
CA GLU A 95 -6.27 -4.60 -14.09
C GLU A 95 -5.88 -4.74 -12.62
N GLY A 96 -6.81 -4.34 -11.74
CA GLY A 96 -6.66 -4.48 -10.29
C GLY A 96 -6.98 -5.88 -9.75
N GLY A 97 -6.71 -6.02 -8.45
CA GLY A 97 -7.19 -7.13 -7.63
C GLY A 97 -8.70 -7.34 -7.69
N GLN A 98 -9.15 -8.59 -7.59
CA GLN A 98 -10.58 -8.93 -7.60
C GLN A 98 -10.87 -9.97 -6.52
N LEU A 99 -11.78 -9.64 -5.61
CA LEU A 99 -12.30 -10.56 -4.62
C LEU A 99 -13.84 -10.57 -4.69
N PRO A 100 -14.46 -11.70 -5.09
CA PRO A 100 -15.91 -11.82 -5.16
C PRO A 100 -16.59 -11.62 -3.82
N ALA A 101 -17.79 -11.01 -3.82
CA ALA A 101 -18.56 -10.66 -2.63
C ALA A 101 -18.73 -11.82 -1.64
N ALA A 102 -19.00 -13.04 -2.14
CA ALA A 102 -19.18 -14.24 -1.32
C ALA A 102 -17.93 -14.62 -0.49
N LYS A 103 -16.75 -14.08 -0.82
CA LYS A 103 -15.49 -14.29 -0.10
C LYS A 103 -15.15 -13.12 0.83
N VAL A 104 -15.96 -12.07 0.84
CA VAL A 104 -15.75 -10.90 1.70
C VAL A 104 -16.56 -11.09 2.97
N THR A 105 -16.16 -12.07 3.77
CA THR A 105 -16.75 -12.34 5.08
C THR A 105 -16.49 -11.16 6.02
N ALA A 106 -17.17 -11.12 7.18
CA ALA A 106 -16.91 -10.11 8.20
C ALA A 106 -15.43 -10.05 8.62
N TYR A 107 -14.77 -11.21 8.68
CA TYR A 107 -13.33 -11.31 8.95
C TYR A 107 -12.49 -10.62 7.87
N ILE A 108 -12.71 -10.97 6.59
CA ILE A 108 -11.97 -10.38 5.47
C ILE A 108 -12.26 -8.88 5.33
N ALA A 109 -13.52 -8.47 5.50
CA ALA A 109 -13.91 -7.06 5.47
C ALA A 109 -13.21 -6.25 6.57
N LYS A 110 -13.09 -6.81 7.78
CA LYS A 110 -12.36 -6.17 8.90
C LYS A 110 -10.90 -5.92 8.53
N LEU A 111 -10.19 -6.94 8.06
CA LEU A 111 -8.76 -6.82 7.70
C LEU A 111 -8.52 -5.82 6.58
N ARG A 112 -9.44 -5.76 5.63
CA ARG A 112 -9.36 -4.86 4.47
C ARG A 112 -9.94 -3.47 4.75
N HIS A 113 -10.48 -3.22 5.94
CA HIS A 113 -11.25 -2.02 6.26
C HIS A 113 -12.32 -1.71 5.20
N ALA A 114 -13.03 -2.76 4.79
CA ALA A 114 -14.00 -2.77 3.72
C ALA A 114 -15.38 -3.22 4.23
N VAL A 115 -16.33 -3.35 3.31
CA VAL A 115 -17.72 -3.72 3.60
C VAL A 115 -17.93 -5.23 3.45
N PRO A 116 -18.54 -5.92 4.44
CA PRO A 116 -18.90 -7.34 4.31
C PRO A 116 -19.85 -7.60 3.15
N ASN A 117 -19.69 -8.76 2.49
CA ASN A 117 -20.51 -9.23 1.38
C ASN A 117 -20.55 -8.29 0.16
N MET A 118 -19.52 -7.47 -0.02
CA MET A 118 -19.38 -6.59 -1.18
C MET A 118 -18.17 -7.00 -2.00
N ALA A 119 -18.30 -7.03 -3.33
CA ALA A 119 -17.17 -7.35 -4.19
C ALA A 119 -16.10 -6.26 -4.09
N LEU A 120 -14.84 -6.68 -3.96
CA LEU A 120 -13.70 -5.77 -3.91
C LEU A 120 -12.97 -5.83 -5.25
N ILE A 121 -13.23 -4.84 -6.08
CA ILE A 121 -12.51 -4.59 -7.33
C ILE A 121 -11.56 -3.44 -7.05
N SER A 122 -10.26 -3.73 -7.06
CA SER A 122 -9.25 -2.70 -6.82
C SER A 122 -9.13 -1.80 -8.04
N PRO A 123 -8.78 -0.51 -7.88
CA PRO A 123 -8.44 0.33 -9.01
C PRO A 123 -7.33 -0.33 -9.84
N PRO A 124 -7.36 -0.25 -11.18
CA PRO A 124 -6.25 -0.73 -11.99
C PRO A 124 -4.92 -0.04 -11.66
N PRO A 125 -4.83 1.30 -11.58
CA PRO A 125 -3.58 1.97 -11.22
C PRO A 125 -3.43 2.13 -9.70
N HIS A 126 -2.20 2.30 -9.26
CA HIS A 126 -1.93 3.00 -8.00
C HIS A 126 -2.21 4.49 -8.20
N HIS A 127 -3.06 5.09 -7.37
CA HIS A 127 -3.39 6.52 -7.52
C HIS A 127 -2.26 7.47 -7.08
N ASP A 128 -1.16 6.91 -6.56
CA ASP A 128 0.10 7.59 -6.25
C ASP A 128 1.27 7.08 -7.11
N ILE A 129 0.98 6.46 -8.26
CA ILE A 129 1.96 6.10 -9.28
C ILE A 129 1.37 6.37 -10.67
N TYR A 130 1.60 7.58 -11.19
CA TYR A 130 1.27 7.94 -12.58
C TYR A 130 2.50 8.09 -13.47
N SER A 131 3.69 8.06 -12.88
CA SER A 131 4.97 8.15 -13.56
C SER A 131 6.06 7.39 -12.81
N ILE A 132 7.28 7.40 -13.35
CA ILE A 132 8.42 6.73 -12.71
C ILE A 132 8.91 7.49 -11.46
N GLU A 133 8.79 8.82 -11.46
CA GLU A 133 9.08 9.66 -10.31
C GLU A 133 8.08 9.46 -9.17
N ASP A 134 6.81 9.16 -9.47
CA ASP A 134 5.82 8.79 -8.46
C ASP A 134 6.12 7.41 -7.85
N LEU A 135 6.56 6.45 -8.67
CA LEU A 135 7.07 5.18 -8.15
C LEU A 135 8.28 5.40 -7.24
N ALA A 136 9.22 6.27 -7.63
CA ALA A 136 10.35 6.64 -6.80
C ALA A 136 9.88 7.29 -5.48
N GLN A 137 8.83 8.10 -5.52
CA GLN A 137 8.23 8.67 -4.31
C GLN A 137 7.62 7.60 -3.40
N LEU A 138 6.89 6.61 -3.94
CA LEU A 138 6.37 5.52 -3.11
C LEU A 138 7.51 4.65 -2.52
N ILE A 139 8.56 4.37 -3.29
CA ILE A 139 9.76 3.68 -2.78
C ILE A 139 10.38 4.48 -1.62
N TYR A 140 10.45 5.80 -1.77
CA TYR A 140 10.94 6.71 -0.72
C TYR A 140 10.05 6.66 0.53
N ASP A 141 8.73 6.73 0.38
CA ASP A 141 7.76 6.68 1.48
C ASP A 141 7.85 5.36 2.26
N LEU A 142 7.92 4.23 1.54
CA LEU A 142 8.00 2.89 2.14
C LEU A 142 9.33 2.65 2.87
N ARG A 143 10.43 3.19 2.33
CA ARG A 143 11.73 3.14 2.99
C ARG A 143 11.78 4.04 4.22
N ALA A 144 11.13 5.20 4.16
CA ALA A 144 11.05 6.09 5.31
C ALA A 144 10.34 5.40 6.48
N VAL A 145 9.18 4.77 6.26
CA VAL A 145 8.44 4.09 7.35
C VAL A 145 9.13 2.82 7.85
N ASN A 146 9.78 2.04 6.97
CA ASN A 146 10.53 0.86 7.36
C ASN A 146 11.91 0.83 6.69
N PRO A 147 12.94 1.43 7.31
CA PRO A 147 14.29 1.48 6.74
C PRO A 147 14.99 0.11 6.72
N HIS A 148 14.48 -0.89 7.45
CA HIS A 148 15.04 -2.23 7.49
C HIS A 148 14.53 -3.13 6.36
N ALA A 149 13.39 -2.79 5.73
CA ALA A 149 12.82 -3.60 4.67
C ALA A 149 13.48 -3.36 3.31
N ARG A 150 13.62 -4.43 2.52
CA ARG A 150 13.89 -4.32 1.08
C ARG A 150 12.64 -3.80 0.36
N ILE A 151 12.79 -3.00 -0.68
CA ILE A 151 11.68 -2.59 -1.54
C ILE A 151 11.68 -3.42 -2.82
N GLY A 152 10.64 -4.24 -3.01
CA GLY A 152 10.39 -5.00 -4.22
C GLY A 152 9.41 -4.29 -5.15
N VAL A 153 9.58 -4.43 -6.47
CA VAL A 153 8.60 -3.96 -7.46
C VAL A 153 8.23 -5.13 -8.36
N LYS A 154 6.94 -5.47 -8.37
CA LYS A 154 6.40 -6.58 -9.15
C LYS A 154 5.85 -6.09 -10.49
N LEU A 155 6.56 -6.42 -11.55
CA LEU A 155 6.22 -6.16 -12.94
C LEU A 155 5.71 -7.44 -13.61
N VAL A 156 5.09 -7.27 -14.78
CA VAL A 156 4.73 -8.38 -15.65
C VAL A 156 5.59 -8.34 -16.89
N SER A 157 6.04 -9.51 -17.31
CA SER A 157 6.72 -9.72 -18.59
C SER A 157 5.85 -9.16 -19.72
N SER A 158 6.42 -8.20 -20.44
CA SER A 158 5.81 -7.50 -21.57
C SER A 158 6.92 -6.92 -22.44
N GLY A 159 6.61 -6.54 -23.69
CA GLY A 159 7.61 -5.91 -24.54
C GLY A 159 8.14 -4.61 -23.93
N SER A 160 9.45 -4.39 -23.98
CA SER A 160 10.11 -3.20 -23.40
C SER A 160 10.14 -3.18 -21.87
N VAL A 161 9.87 -4.29 -21.19
CA VAL A 161 9.96 -4.37 -19.72
C VAL A 161 11.38 -4.07 -19.21
N GLY A 162 12.42 -4.24 -20.04
CA GLY A 162 13.78 -3.89 -19.68
C GLY A 162 14.00 -2.38 -19.47
N ILE A 163 13.31 -1.54 -20.25
CA ILE A 163 13.34 -0.07 -20.07
C ILE A 163 12.69 0.30 -18.73
N ILE A 164 11.56 -0.33 -18.41
CA ILE A 164 10.86 -0.12 -17.14
C ILE A 164 11.73 -0.59 -15.98
N ALA A 165 12.36 -1.77 -16.09
CA ALA A 165 13.25 -2.30 -15.07
C ALA A 165 14.45 -1.36 -14.78
N ALA A 166 15.02 -0.73 -15.80
CA ALA A 166 16.06 0.28 -15.62
C ALA A 166 15.54 1.52 -14.88
N GLY A 167 14.33 1.99 -15.19
CA GLY A 167 13.66 3.06 -14.45
C GLY A 167 13.44 2.70 -12.99
N VAL A 168 12.92 1.49 -12.72
CA VAL A 168 12.67 0.95 -11.37
C VAL A 168 13.96 0.85 -10.56
N ALA A 169 15.06 0.40 -11.18
CA ALA A 169 16.37 0.36 -10.53
C ALA A 169 16.90 1.77 -10.19
N LYS A 170 16.67 2.77 -11.06
CA LYS A 170 17.00 4.18 -10.77
C LYS A 170 16.13 4.78 -9.67
N ALA A 171 14.87 4.36 -9.58
CA ALA A 171 13.93 4.76 -8.54
C ALA A 171 14.28 4.20 -7.15
N GLY A 172 15.25 3.28 -7.07
CA GLY A 172 15.81 2.79 -5.80
C GLY A 172 15.25 1.45 -5.31
N ALA A 173 14.55 0.68 -6.14
CA ALA A 173 14.10 -0.66 -5.76
C ALA A 173 15.30 -1.59 -5.45
N ASN A 174 15.11 -2.53 -4.54
CA ASN A 174 16.10 -3.57 -4.21
C ASN A 174 15.85 -4.86 -5.00
N VAL A 175 14.59 -5.18 -5.27
CA VAL A 175 14.17 -6.39 -5.97
C VAL A 175 13.22 -6.01 -7.11
N ILE A 176 13.43 -6.57 -8.29
CA ILE A 176 12.48 -6.46 -9.41
C ILE A 176 11.96 -7.86 -9.72
N THR A 177 10.67 -8.06 -9.55
CA THR A 177 10.00 -9.32 -9.90
C THR A 177 9.47 -9.23 -11.33
N ILE A 178 9.87 -10.13 -12.21
CA ILE A 178 9.30 -10.31 -13.55
C ILE A 178 8.35 -11.49 -13.53
N SER A 179 7.05 -11.22 -13.62
CA SER A 179 6.01 -12.24 -13.66
C SER A 179 5.62 -12.66 -15.07
N GLY A 180 5.60 -13.97 -15.33
CA GLY A 180 5.09 -14.53 -16.58
C GLY A 180 3.56 -14.50 -16.67
N TYR A 181 3.03 -14.53 -17.90
CA TYR A 181 1.58 -14.59 -18.17
C TYR A 181 0.87 -15.81 -17.56
N ASP A 182 1.62 -16.86 -17.27
CA ASP A 182 1.18 -18.13 -16.70
C ASP A 182 1.06 -18.12 -15.18
N GLY A 183 1.19 -16.95 -14.55
CA GLY A 183 0.89 -16.72 -13.14
C GLY A 183 -0.55 -17.10 -12.77
N GLY A 184 -0.73 -17.70 -11.59
CA GLY A 184 -2.04 -18.07 -11.06
C GLY A 184 -2.90 -16.86 -10.65
N THR A 185 -4.20 -17.07 -10.49
CA THR A 185 -5.12 -16.07 -9.91
C THR A 185 -6.31 -16.73 -9.22
N GLY A 186 -6.79 -16.11 -8.14
CA GLY A 186 -8.02 -16.52 -7.46
C GLY A 186 -9.29 -16.08 -8.21
N ALA A 187 -9.24 -14.94 -8.89
CA ALA A 187 -10.34 -14.39 -9.70
C ALA A 187 -9.81 -13.39 -10.74
N SER A 188 -10.21 -13.56 -11.99
CA SER A 188 -9.84 -12.69 -13.11
C SER A 188 -10.75 -12.96 -14.31
N PRO A 189 -10.96 -11.99 -15.21
CA PRO A 189 -11.58 -12.25 -16.50
C PRO A 189 -10.77 -13.29 -17.29
N LEU A 190 -11.49 -14.18 -17.99
CA LEU A 190 -10.87 -15.22 -18.80
C LEU A 190 -10.07 -14.63 -19.97
N THR A 191 -10.55 -13.52 -20.53
CA THR A 191 -9.87 -12.77 -21.59
C THR A 191 -8.47 -12.37 -21.15
N SER A 192 -8.31 -11.85 -19.93
CA SER A 192 -7.02 -11.43 -19.40
C SER A 192 -6.09 -12.62 -19.16
N ILE A 193 -6.60 -13.69 -18.53
CA ILE A 193 -5.83 -14.93 -18.30
C ILE A 193 -5.27 -15.51 -19.61
N LYS A 194 -6.02 -15.41 -20.71
CA LYS A 194 -5.67 -16.06 -21.97
C LYS A 194 -4.90 -15.18 -22.96
N ASN A 195 -5.08 -13.87 -22.89
CA ASN A 195 -4.68 -12.97 -23.99
C ASN A 195 -3.79 -11.80 -23.53
N THR A 196 -3.32 -11.78 -22.27
CA THR A 196 -2.47 -10.69 -21.76
C THR A 196 -1.20 -11.20 -21.11
N GLY A 197 -0.12 -10.42 -21.18
CA GLY A 197 1.23 -10.81 -20.74
C GLY A 197 1.98 -11.67 -21.77
N ILE A 198 3.29 -11.83 -21.57
CA ILE A 198 4.14 -12.73 -22.36
C ILE A 198 4.92 -13.70 -21.44
N PRO A 199 5.59 -14.75 -21.97
CA PRO A 199 6.41 -15.66 -21.17
C PRO A 199 7.46 -14.94 -20.33
N TRP A 200 7.73 -15.43 -19.12
CA TRP A 200 8.70 -14.81 -18.21
C TRP A 200 10.12 -14.89 -18.77
N GLU A 201 10.44 -15.90 -19.58
CA GLU A 201 11.76 -16.10 -20.18
C GLU A 201 12.19 -14.89 -21.01
N ILE A 202 11.25 -14.34 -21.79
CA ILE A 202 11.50 -13.18 -22.65
C ILE A 202 11.73 -11.93 -21.80
N GLY A 203 10.79 -11.61 -20.91
CA GLY A 203 10.88 -10.39 -20.10
C GLY A 203 12.02 -10.43 -19.07
N LEU A 204 12.34 -11.60 -18.52
CA LEU A 204 13.45 -11.77 -17.58
C LEU A 204 14.78 -11.50 -18.27
N TYR A 205 15.00 -12.13 -19.44
CA TYR A 205 16.22 -11.92 -20.22
C TYR A 205 16.33 -10.46 -20.67
N GLU A 206 15.24 -9.86 -21.16
CA GLU A 206 15.22 -8.46 -21.55
C GLU A 206 15.58 -7.52 -20.39
N ALA A 207 14.99 -7.74 -19.21
CA ALA A 207 15.29 -6.98 -18.00
C ALA A 207 16.74 -7.17 -17.56
N HIS A 208 17.25 -8.40 -17.57
CA HIS A 208 18.64 -8.70 -17.26
C HIS A 208 19.59 -7.93 -18.18
N CYS A 209 19.40 -8.05 -19.50
CA CYS A 209 20.25 -7.39 -20.48
C CYS A 209 20.19 -5.86 -20.40
N ALA A 210 19.00 -5.28 -20.27
CA ALA A 210 18.84 -3.83 -20.15
C ALA A 210 19.55 -3.28 -18.90
N LEU A 211 19.41 -3.97 -17.76
CA LEU A 211 20.08 -3.59 -16.52
C LEU A 211 21.60 -3.71 -16.60
N VAL A 212 22.13 -4.72 -17.29
CA VAL A 212 23.58 -4.86 -17.50
C VAL A 212 24.10 -3.73 -18.40
N ARG A 213 23.46 -3.50 -19.55
CA ARG A 213 23.85 -2.44 -20.52
C ARG A 213 23.83 -1.03 -19.91
N THR A 214 22.96 -0.81 -18.92
CA THR A 214 22.84 0.49 -18.22
C THR A 214 23.71 0.60 -16.97
N GLY A 215 24.48 -0.45 -16.62
CA GLY A 215 25.30 -0.47 -15.40
C GLY A 215 24.47 -0.48 -14.11
N LEU A 216 23.20 -0.90 -14.18
CA LEU A 216 22.26 -0.94 -13.06
C LEU A 216 22.06 -2.34 -12.48
N ARG A 217 22.47 -3.40 -13.20
CA ARG A 217 22.25 -4.80 -12.79
C ARG A 217 22.78 -5.14 -11.41
N GLY A 218 23.93 -4.58 -11.03
CA GLY A 218 24.53 -4.80 -9.72
C GLY A 218 23.70 -4.21 -8.57
N ARG A 219 22.78 -3.27 -8.82
CA ARG A 219 22.02 -2.56 -7.77
C ARG A 219 20.76 -3.30 -7.31
N VAL A 220 20.28 -4.26 -8.12
CA VAL A 220 18.99 -4.92 -7.92
C VAL A 220 19.14 -6.44 -7.98
N ARG A 221 18.32 -7.14 -7.20
CA ARG A 221 18.06 -8.58 -7.38
C ARG A 221 16.94 -8.76 -8.40
N LEU A 222 17.12 -9.69 -9.34
CA LEU A 222 16.01 -10.11 -10.21
C LEU A 222 15.30 -11.32 -9.60
N ARG A 223 13.99 -11.20 -9.38
CA ARG A 223 13.10 -12.30 -9.01
C ARG A 223 12.25 -12.68 -10.21
N VAL A 224 11.95 -13.96 -10.38
CA VAL A 224 11.04 -14.44 -11.44
C VAL A 224 9.96 -15.33 -10.85
N ASP A 225 8.74 -15.21 -11.38
CA ASP A 225 7.65 -16.15 -11.15
C ASP A 225 6.82 -16.35 -12.43
N GLY A 226 5.88 -17.30 -12.38
CA GLY A 226 5.05 -17.68 -13.52
C GLY A 226 5.23 -19.16 -13.86
N GLY A 227 4.26 -19.99 -13.49
CA GLY A 227 4.29 -21.42 -13.80
C GLY A 227 5.32 -22.30 -13.07
N PHE A 228 6.28 -21.72 -12.33
CA PHE A 228 7.35 -22.42 -11.61
C PHE A 228 6.81 -23.57 -10.73
N LYS A 229 7.35 -24.78 -10.96
CA LYS A 229 6.99 -26.04 -10.29
C LYS A 229 8.17 -26.95 -10.01
N PHE A 230 9.20 -26.93 -10.86
CA PHE A 230 10.27 -27.92 -10.85
C PHE A 230 11.64 -27.25 -10.73
N ALA A 231 12.66 -28.04 -10.37
CA ALA A 231 14.04 -27.55 -10.29
C ALA A 231 14.56 -27.01 -11.62
N GLN A 232 14.10 -27.57 -12.75
CA GLN A 232 14.47 -27.06 -14.07
C GLN A 232 14.04 -25.61 -14.29
N ASP A 233 12.87 -25.21 -13.79
CA ASP A 233 12.38 -23.83 -13.91
C ASP A 233 13.34 -22.86 -13.19
N VAL A 234 13.82 -23.26 -12.01
CA VAL A 234 14.83 -22.52 -11.23
C VAL A 234 16.14 -22.39 -12.02
N ILE A 235 16.63 -23.48 -12.62
CA ILE A 235 17.86 -23.45 -13.42
C ILE A 235 17.71 -22.56 -14.65
N PHE A 236 16.61 -22.65 -15.40
CA PHE A 236 16.36 -21.78 -16.54
C PHE A 236 16.24 -20.32 -16.12
N GLY A 237 15.51 -20.03 -15.03
CA GLY A 237 15.43 -18.69 -14.46
C GLY A 237 16.81 -18.14 -14.10
N ALA A 238 17.66 -18.94 -13.45
CA ALA A 238 19.03 -18.52 -13.12
C ALA A 238 19.85 -18.20 -14.37
N LEU A 239 19.87 -19.11 -15.35
CA LEU A 239 20.60 -18.94 -16.61
C LEU A 239 20.15 -17.69 -17.38
N LEU A 240 18.86 -17.34 -17.32
CA LEU A 240 18.31 -16.13 -17.93
C LEU A 240 18.47 -14.86 -17.07
N GLY A 241 19.03 -14.99 -15.86
CA GLY A 241 19.52 -13.86 -15.07
C GLY A 241 18.79 -13.59 -13.76
N ALA A 242 17.86 -14.46 -13.32
CA ALA A 242 17.22 -14.36 -12.01
C ALA A 242 18.10 -14.90 -10.87
N GLU A 243 17.86 -14.39 -9.67
CA GLU A 243 18.57 -14.77 -8.44
C GLU A 243 17.61 -15.27 -7.35
N GLU A 244 16.33 -14.92 -7.46
CA GLU A 244 15.24 -15.32 -6.56
C GLU A 244 14.07 -15.90 -7.38
N PHE A 245 13.35 -16.87 -6.81
CA PHE A 245 12.37 -17.68 -7.53
C PHE A 245 11.04 -17.77 -6.77
N GLY A 246 9.95 -17.48 -7.47
CA GLY A 246 8.61 -17.38 -6.91
C GLY A 246 7.70 -18.55 -7.29
N PHE A 247 7.06 -19.14 -6.28
CA PHE A 247 6.17 -20.29 -6.43
C PHE A 247 4.77 -19.97 -5.88
N GLY A 248 3.77 -19.91 -6.75
CA GLY A 248 2.36 -19.74 -6.35
C GLY A 248 1.61 -21.07 -6.37
N THR A 249 1.22 -21.49 -7.59
CA THR A 249 0.43 -22.71 -7.81
C THR A 249 1.08 -23.95 -7.22
N ALA A 250 2.41 -24.11 -7.36
CA ALA A 250 3.10 -25.30 -6.84
C ALA A 250 3.03 -25.40 -5.31
N ALA A 251 3.16 -24.28 -4.60
CA ALA A 251 2.98 -24.24 -3.15
C ALA A 251 1.55 -24.62 -2.74
N LEU A 252 0.53 -24.20 -3.51
CA LEU A 252 -0.85 -24.63 -3.28
C LEU A 252 -1.08 -26.11 -3.58
N LEU A 253 -0.42 -26.66 -4.60
CA LEU A 253 -0.46 -28.10 -4.90
C LEU A 253 0.13 -28.91 -3.74
N ALA A 254 1.25 -28.45 -3.16
CA ALA A 254 1.91 -29.11 -2.03
C ALA A 254 0.98 -29.24 -0.80
N VAL A 255 0.06 -28.29 -0.60
CA VAL A 255 -0.94 -28.32 0.49
C VAL A 255 -2.30 -28.88 0.07
N GLY A 256 -2.38 -29.56 -1.07
CA GLY A 256 -3.55 -30.36 -1.46
C GLY A 256 -4.47 -29.74 -2.50
N CYS A 257 -4.05 -28.69 -3.23
CA CYS A 257 -4.86 -28.16 -4.33
C CYS A 257 -5.08 -29.22 -5.42
N VAL A 258 -6.34 -29.49 -5.74
CA VAL A 258 -6.74 -30.47 -6.78
C VAL A 258 -6.99 -29.83 -8.15
N MET A 259 -6.60 -28.57 -8.33
CA MET A 259 -6.77 -27.82 -9.59
C MET A 259 -8.21 -27.80 -10.13
N ALA A 260 -9.21 -27.72 -9.25
CA ALA A 260 -10.62 -27.63 -9.62
C ALA A 260 -10.98 -26.33 -10.39
N ARG A 261 -10.14 -25.29 -10.30
CA ARG A 261 -10.32 -23.97 -10.96
C ARG A 261 -11.62 -23.24 -10.61
N GLN A 262 -12.16 -23.49 -9.43
CA GLN A 262 -13.36 -22.84 -8.87
C GLN A 262 -13.02 -21.82 -7.77
N CYS A 263 -11.79 -21.30 -7.75
CA CYS A 263 -11.27 -20.42 -6.69
C CYS A 263 -12.13 -19.15 -6.47
N HIS A 264 -12.73 -18.63 -7.54
CA HIS A 264 -13.58 -17.44 -7.54
C HIS A 264 -15.01 -17.73 -7.05
N LEU A 265 -15.46 -19.00 -7.09
CA LEU A 265 -16.83 -19.39 -6.73
C LEU A 265 -17.02 -19.59 -5.23
N ASN A 266 -15.94 -19.52 -4.43
CA ASN A 266 -15.94 -19.86 -3.01
C ASN A 266 -16.24 -21.34 -2.70
N THR A 267 -16.22 -22.23 -3.71
CA THR A 267 -16.59 -23.66 -3.59
C THR A 267 -15.38 -24.60 -3.59
N CYS A 268 -14.23 -24.16 -3.08
CA CYS A 268 -13.02 -24.99 -3.10
C CYS A 268 -13.25 -26.33 -2.37
N PRO A 269 -13.04 -27.48 -3.03
CA PRO A 269 -13.39 -28.79 -2.44
C PRO A 269 -12.47 -29.21 -1.28
N VAL A 270 -11.30 -28.58 -1.18
CA VAL A 270 -10.20 -28.94 -0.26
C VAL A 270 -9.85 -27.80 0.71
N GLY A 271 -10.73 -26.81 0.86
CA GLY A 271 -10.55 -25.76 1.88
C GLY A 271 -9.44 -24.74 1.64
N ILE A 272 -8.81 -24.71 0.46
CA ILE A 272 -7.72 -23.76 0.13
C ILE A 272 -8.26 -22.40 -0.34
N ALA A 273 -9.07 -22.36 -1.39
CA ALA A 273 -9.49 -21.12 -2.05
C ALA A 273 -10.94 -20.74 -1.71
N THR A 274 -11.30 -20.80 -0.43
CA THR A 274 -12.66 -20.55 0.07
C THR A 274 -12.63 -19.87 1.44
N GLN A 275 -13.67 -19.09 1.73
CA GLN A 275 -13.97 -18.49 3.02
C GLN A 275 -15.19 -19.15 3.69
N ASP A 276 -15.83 -20.13 3.05
CA ASP A 276 -16.89 -20.94 3.65
C ASP A 276 -16.30 -21.84 4.74
N GLU A 277 -16.81 -21.73 5.97
CA GLU A 277 -16.27 -22.44 7.13
C GLU A 277 -16.37 -23.96 7.00
N LYS A 278 -17.45 -24.49 6.39
CA LYS A 278 -17.63 -25.94 6.19
C LYS A 278 -16.64 -26.48 5.17
N LEU A 279 -16.30 -25.69 4.15
CA LEU A 279 -15.30 -26.07 3.15
C LEU A 279 -13.88 -25.88 3.69
N ARG A 280 -13.62 -24.83 4.46
CA ARG A 280 -12.33 -24.60 5.16
C ARG A 280 -11.99 -25.74 6.10
N ALA A 281 -12.97 -26.30 6.81
CA ALA A 281 -12.79 -27.48 7.66
C ALA A 281 -12.27 -28.73 6.92
N ARG A 282 -12.25 -28.73 5.58
CA ARG A 282 -11.67 -29.81 4.76
C ARG A 282 -10.19 -29.60 4.45
N PHE A 283 -9.61 -28.46 4.83
CA PHE A 283 -8.19 -28.20 4.63
C PHE A 283 -7.35 -29.14 5.49
N SER A 284 -6.46 -29.88 4.83
CA SER A 284 -5.58 -30.88 5.46
C SER A 284 -4.08 -30.61 5.22
N GLY A 285 -3.75 -29.48 4.60
CA GLY A 285 -2.37 -29.12 4.32
C GLY A 285 -1.60 -28.72 5.58
N THR A 286 -0.35 -29.15 5.69
CA THR A 286 0.52 -28.82 6.82
C THR A 286 1.79 -28.09 6.37
N PRO A 287 2.46 -27.33 7.26
CA PRO A 287 3.72 -26.69 6.93
C PRO A 287 4.77 -27.68 6.43
N GLU A 288 4.81 -28.89 7.01
CA GLU A 288 5.77 -29.93 6.66
C GLU A 288 5.61 -30.42 5.20
N MET A 289 4.39 -30.37 4.64
CA MET A 289 4.17 -30.68 3.22
C MET A 289 4.83 -29.65 2.29
N VAL A 290 4.73 -28.37 2.64
CA VAL A 290 5.36 -27.27 1.91
C VAL A 290 6.88 -27.34 2.05
N GLU A 291 7.37 -27.58 3.27
CA GLU A 291 8.79 -27.78 3.54
C GLU A 291 9.37 -28.95 2.73
N SER A 292 8.67 -30.08 2.70
CA SER A 292 9.10 -31.27 1.93
C SER A 292 9.19 -30.97 0.45
N TYR A 293 8.23 -30.23 -0.11
CA TYR A 293 8.26 -29.79 -1.51
C TYR A 293 9.49 -28.92 -1.80
N PHE A 294 9.72 -27.85 -1.03
CA PHE A 294 10.84 -26.95 -1.28
C PHE A 294 12.21 -27.59 -1.03
N ARG A 295 12.35 -28.45 -0.01
CA ARG A 295 13.58 -29.23 0.21
C ARG A 295 13.85 -30.16 -0.97
N SER A 296 12.82 -30.81 -1.51
CA SER A 296 12.96 -31.68 -2.69
C SER A 296 13.42 -30.90 -3.93
N VAL A 297 12.81 -29.74 -4.18
CA VAL A 297 13.24 -28.84 -5.27
C VAL A 297 14.69 -28.40 -5.06
N ALA A 298 15.08 -28.03 -3.83
CA ALA A 298 16.43 -27.62 -3.52
C ALA A 298 17.47 -28.73 -3.76
N VAL A 299 17.15 -29.98 -3.40
CA VAL A 299 17.99 -31.15 -3.67
C VAL A 299 18.18 -31.33 -5.18
N GLU A 300 17.09 -31.35 -5.95
CA GLU A 300 17.16 -31.55 -7.41
C GLU A 300 17.90 -30.38 -8.11
N VAL A 301 17.73 -29.13 -7.65
CA VAL A 301 18.52 -27.99 -8.15
C VAL A 301 20.02 -28.22 -7.91
N ARG A 302 20.41 -28.73 -6.73
CA ARG A 302 21.82 -29.03 -6.44
C ARG A 302 22.36 -30.15 -7.33
N GLU A 303 21.56 -31.16 -7.63
CA GLU A 303 21.92 -32.22 -8.58
C GLU A 303 22.13 -31.67 -10.00
N LEU A 304 21.23 -30.80 -10.47
CA LEU A 304 21.36 -30.14 -11.77
C LEU A 304 22.60 -29.22 -11.83
N LEU A 305 22.87 -28.45 -10.77
CA LEU A 305 24.09 -27.64 -10.66
C LEU A 305 25.35 -28.50 -10.76
N ALA A 306 25.41 -29.60 -10.00
CA ALA A 306 26.52 -30.54 -10.04
C ALA A 306 26.71 -31.16 -11.43
N GLY A 307 25.61 -31.55 -12.09
CA GLY A 307 25.61 -32.07 -13.46
C GLY A 307 26.13 -31.07 -14.51
N MET A 308 26.02 -29.77 -14.24
CA MET A 308 26.58 -28.69 -15.07
C MET A 308 28.00 -28.26 -14.64
N GLY A 309 28.58 -28.90 -13.61
CA GLY A 309 29.86 -28.52 -13.04
C GLY A 309 29.87 -27.18 -12.29
N ALA A 310 28.70 -26.71 -11.83
CA ALA A 310 28.56 -25.49 -11.03
C ALA A 310 28.36 -25.82 -9.55
N CYS A 311 28.97 -25.02 -8.67
CA CYS A 311 28.87 -25.20 -7.23
C CYS A 311 27.75 -24.36 -6.58
N SER A 312 27.17 -23.37 -7.25
CA SER A 312 26.10 -22.51 -6.73
C SER A 312 25.23 -21.92 -7.84
N ILE A 313 24.05 -21.39 -7.48
CA ILE A 313 23.22 -20.61 -8.41
C ILE A 313 23.99 -19.39 -8.94
N ASP A 314 24.75 -18.70 -8.10
CA ASP A 314 25.46 -17.46 -8.48
C ASP A 314 26.48 -17.68 -9.62
N GLU A 315 27.05 -18.88 -9.75
CA GLU A 315 27.98 -19.23 -10.84
C GLU A 315 27.33 -19.34 -12.22
N ILE A 316 26.00 -19.57 -12.25
CA ILE A 316 25.23 -19.76 -13.49
C ILE A 316 24.31 -18.59 -13.82
N VAL A 317 24.16 -17.60 -12.93
CA VAL A 317 23.30 -16.44 -13.20
C VAL A 317 23.71 -15.74 -14.50
N GLY A 318 22.77 -15.62 -15.45
CA GLY A 318 22.98 -14.98 -16.75
C GLY A 318 23.86 -15.78 -17.73
N SER A 319 24.21 -17.02 -17.42
CA SER A 319 25.10 -17.87 -18.24
C SER A 319 24.36 -18.56 -19.38
N VAL A 320 23.74 -17.77 -20.26
CA VAL A 320 22.91 -18.27 -21.36
C VAL A 320 23.69 -19.13 -22.37
N ASP A 321 25.02 -19.03 -22.40
CA ASP A 321 25.93 -19.88 -23.18
C ASP A 321 25.85 -21.38 -22.82
N ARG A 322 25.30 -21.71 -21.64
CA ARG A 322 25.04 -23.10 -21.21
C ARG A 322 23.76 -23.69 -21.80
N LEU A 323 22.97 -22.88 -22.50
CA LEU A 323 21.75 -23.32 -23.17
C LEU A 323 22.00 -23.53 -24.66
N ARG A 324 21.28 -24.48 -25.25
CA ARG A 324 21.26 -24.67 -26.71
C ARG A 324 19.85 -24.90 -27.22
N PRO A 325 19.49 -24.39 -28.41
CA PRO A 325 18.23 -24.72 -29.04
C PRO A 325 18.13 -26.23 -29.29
N ARG A 326 16.94 -26.81 -29.09
CA ARG A 326 16.72 -28.24 -29.35
C ARG A 326 16.66 -28.59 -30.85
N ASN A 327 16.30 -27.62 -31.68
CA ASN A 327 16.15 -27.77 -33.13
C ASN A 327 16.26 -26.40 -33.83
N ALA A 328 16.34 -26.41 -35.17
CA ALA A 328 16.49 -25.20 -35.99
C ALA A 328 15.29 -24.23 -35.88
N GLN A 329 14.09 -24.71 -35.54
CA GLN A 329 12.94 -23.84 -35.32
C GLN A 329 13.09 -23.05 -34.03
N ALA A 330 13.51 -23.71 -32.94
CA ALA A 330 13.81 -23.06 -31.66
C ALA A 330 14.96 -22.07 -31.80
N GLU A 331 15.98 -22.38 -32.61
CA GLU A 331 17.08 -21.45 -32.89
C GLU A 331 16.59 -20.17 -33.58
N ARG A 332 15.77 -20.28 -34.63
CA ARG A 332 15.18 -19.12 -35.30
C ARG A 332 14.26 -18.30 -34.38
N ALA A 333 13.53 -18.96 -33.47
CA ALA A 333 12.53 -18.29 -32.63
C ALA A 333 13.10 -17.71 -31.33
N LEU A 334 14.13 -18.35 -30.75
CA LEU A 334 14.62 -18.07 -29.39
C LEU A 334 16.13 -17.83 -29.34
N GLY A 335 16.86 -17.91 -30.46
CA GLY A 335 18.31 -17.74 -30.49
C GLY A 335 18.78 -16.41 -29.90
N TYR A 336 17.97 -15.35 -30.01
CA TYR A 336 18.26 -14.04 -29.42
C TYR A 336 18.30 -14.04 -27.88
N LEU A 337 17.64 -15.00 -27.21
CA LEU A 337 17.72 -15.16 -25.75
C LEU A 337 19.03 -15.80 -25.30
N LEU A 338 19.82 -16.32 -26.24
CA LEU A 338 21.05 -17.04 -25.96
C LEU A 338 22.30 -16.20 -26.26
N GLU A 339 22.13 -14.91 -26.58
CA GLU A 339 23.25 -14.00 -26.77
C GLU A 339 23.92 -13.71 -25.41
N PRO A 340 25.20 -14.10 -25.21
CA PRO A 340 25.87 -13.86 -23.95
C PRO A 340 26.02 -12.37 -23.67
N ILE A 341 25.91 -11.99 -22.40
CA ILE A 341 26.17 -10.63 -21.94
C ILE A 341 27.19 -10.65 -20.79
N GLU A 342 27.89 -9.53 -20.60
CA GLU A 342 28.89 -9.39 -19.56
C GLU A 342 28.30 -9.68 -18.17
N ARG A 343 28.98 -10.52 -17.39
CA ARG A 343 28.60 -10.80 -16.01
C ARG A 343 29.00 -9.63 -15.13
N VAL A 344 28.04 -9.08 -14.40
CA VAL A 344 28.25 -7.95 -13.51
C VAL A 344 28.24 -8.44 -12.06
N PRO A 345 29.25 -8.11 -11.24
CA PRO A 345 29.23 -8.45 -9.82
C PRO A 345 28.09 -7.70 -9.13
N GLN A 346 27.51 -8.31 -8.10
CA GLN A 346 26.49 -7.65 -7.30
C GLN A 346 27.11 -6.51 -6.51
N LEU A 347 26.51 -5.33 -6.60
CA LEU A 347 26.90 -4.15 -5.84
C LEU A 347 25.93 -4.01 -4.67
N ALA A 348 26.39 -3.41 -3.56
CA ALA A 348 25.45 -2.99 -2.55
C ALA A 348 24.48 -1.97 -3.17
N CYS A 349 23.17 -2.21 -3.04
CA CYS A 349 22.19 -1.19 -3.40
C CYS A 349 22.50 0.05 -2.56
N ARG A 350 22.75 1.19 -3.22
CA ARG A 350 22.95 2.45 -2.50
C ARG A 350 21.66 2.75 -1.72
N GLN A 351 21.74 2.75 -0.40
CA GLN A 351 20.66 3.27 0.42
C GLN A 351 20.82 4.78 0.51
N GLU A 352 19.77 5.53 0.18
CA GLU A 352 19.72 6.93 0.55
C GLU A 352 19.73 7.00 2.08
N SER A 353 20.61 7.84 2.64
CA SER A 353 20.64 8.12 4.06
C SER A 353 19.43 8.92 4.47
N ASP A 354 18.96 8.74 5.71
CA ASP A 354 17.92 9.56 6.28
C ASP A 354 18.26 11.06 6.15
N THR A 355 17.23 11.86 5.86
CA THR A 355 17.39 13.31 5.78
C THR A 355 17.70 13.90 7.15
N SER A 356 18.33 15.08 7.17
CA SER A 356 18.57 15.81 8.43
C SER A 356 17.28 16.06 9.20
N LEU A 357 16.17 16.34 8.51
CA LEU A 357 14.85 16.54 9.11
C LEU A 357 14.29 15.26 9.72
N HIS A 358 14.36 14.12 9.02
CA HIS A 358 13.94 12.83 9.58
C HIS A 358 14.73 12.51 10.84
N LEU A 359 16.06 12.64 10.80
CA LEU A 359 16.91 12.44 11.96
C LEU A 359 16.56 13.37 13.12
N GLN A 360 16.24 14.64 12.86
CA GLN A 360 15.83 15.60 13.89
C GLN A 360 14.51 15.19 14.54
N LEU A 361 13.49 14.85 13.75
CA LEU A 361 12.20 14.37 14.26
C LEU A 361 12.36 13.10 15.12
N ASN A 362 13.28 12.21 14.73
CA ASN A 362 13.51 10.97 15.47
C ASN A 362 14.28 11.15 16.79
N ARG A 363 15.00 12.26 17.00
CA ARG A 363 15.72 12.48 18.28
C ARG A 363 14.78 12.45 19.47
N PHE A 364 13.54 12.89 19.27
CA PHE A 364 12.49 12.89 20.29
C PHE A 364 11.95 11.49 20.59
N VAL A 365 12.11 10.52 19.67
CA VAL A 365 11.79 9.12 19.93
C VAL A 365 12.71 8.54 20.99
N ASN A 366 13.96 9.01 21.10
CA ASN A 366 14.88 8.55 22.13
C ASN A 366 14.50 9.03 23.54
N GLY A 367 13.83 10.19 23.65
CA GLY A 367 13.45 10.85 24.90
C GLY A 367 11.96 10.86 25.20
N LEU A 368 11.17 9.89 24.71
CA LEU A 368 9.71 9.82 24.89
C LEU A 368 9.24 9.93 26.37
N GLU A 369 10.10 9.61 27.33
CA GLU A 369 9.84 9.68 28.78
C GLU A 369 9.99 11.11 29.36
N HIS A 370 10.56 12.05 28.59
CA HIS A 370 10.88 13.42 29.01
C HIS A 370 10.37 14.48 28.04
N LEU A 371 9.39 14.16 27.20
CA LEU A 371 8.80 15.13 26.27
C LEU A 371 8.22 16.31 27.07
N ALA A 372 8.82 17.48 26.88
CA ALA A 372 8.33 18.73 27.43
C ALA A 372 7.05 19.15 26.69
N ASP A 373 6.14 19.84 27.39
CA ASP A 373 4.81 20.29 26.93
C ASP A 373 4.81 21.35 25.80
N HIS A 374 5.86 21.44 24.96
CA HIS A 374 5.99 22.50 23.97
C HIS A 374 6.07 21.96 22.54
N PRO A 375 5.31 22.54 21.58
CA PRO A 375 5.35 22.12 20.20
C PRO A 375 6.74 22.38 19.59
N HIS A 376 7.27 21.39 18.87
CA HIS A 376 8.54 21.54 18.16
C HIS A 376 8.32 22.20 16.80
N ARG A 377 8.95 23.36 16.58
CA ARG A 377 8.77 24.15 15.36
C ARG A 377 9.89 23.92 14.34
N PHE A 378 9.52 23.66 13.08
CA PHE A 378 10.42 23.40 11.96
C PHE A 378 10.10 24.29 10.76
N HIS A 379 11.13 24.73 10.04
CA HIS A 379 10.99 25.33 8.72
C HIS A 379 11.24 24.26 7.67
N ILE A 380 10.34 24.16 6.69
CA ILE A 380 10.38 23.13 5.65
C ILE A 380 10.24 23.74 4.26
N ALA A 381 10.75 23.03 3.26
CA ALA A 381 10.63 23.34 1.85
C ALA A 381 10.11 22.12 1.06
N ASN A 382 9.73 22.35 -0.20
CA ASN A 382 9.09 21.32 -1.02
C ASN A 382 9.98 20.08 -1.28
N CYS A 383 11.27 20.15 -0.98
CA CYS A 383 12.20 19.04 -1.02
C CYS A 383 12.12 18.11 0.20
N ASP A 384 11.50 18.56 1.31
CA ASP A 384 11.27 17.79 2.52
C ASP A 384 10.05 16.88 2.34
N ARG A 385 10.31 15.61 2.02
CA ARG A 385 9.30 14.62 1.62
C ARG A 385 9.07 13.58 2.72
N ALA A 386 7.92 12.92 2.68
CA ALA A 386 7.53 11.84 3.60
C ALA A 386 7.69 12.19 5.10
N ILE A 387 7.53 13.47 5.47
CA ILE A 387 7.61 13.93 6.85
C ILE A 387 6.57 13.17 7.67
N GLY A 388 7.00 12.51 8.75
CA GLY A 388 6.14 11.73 9.65
C GLY A 388 6.16 10.22 9.40
N ALA A 389 6.50 9.75 8.20
CA ALA A 389 6.55 8.32 7.90
C ALA A 389 7.62 7.60 8.75
N HIS A 390 8.85 8.11 8.72
CA HIS A 390 9.95 7.56 9.52
C HIS A 390 9.68 7.65 11.03
N LEU A 391 9.23 8.81 11.50
CA LEU A 391 8.87 9.02 12.90
C LEU A 391 7.86 7.97 13.38
N SER A 392 6.80 7.74 12.60
CA SER A 392 5.75 6.79 12.96
C SER A 392 6.24 5.35 12.99
N GLY A 393 7.09 4.97 12.02
CA GLY A 393 7.69 3.65 11.98
C GLY A 393 8.64 3.39 13.15
N GLU A 394 9.46 4.37 13.52
CA GLU A 394 10.40 4.27 14.65
C GLU A 394 9.66 4.19 16.00
N VAL A 395 8.63 5.02 16.19
CA VAL A 395 7.82 5.02 17.41
C VAL A 395 7.15 3.66 17.63
N LEU A 396 6.51 3.09 16.59
CA LEU A 396 5.91 1.75 16.71
C LEU A 396 6.94 0.64 16.91
N ARG A 397 8.10 0.70 16.24
CA ARG A 397 9.18 -0.27 16.46
C ARG A 397 9.68 -0.26 17.90
N ARG A 398 9.76 0.92 18.54
CA ARG A 398 10.19 1.05 19.94
C ARG A 398 9.13 0.64 20.95
N LEU A 399 7.88 1.08 20.76
CA LEU A 399 6.82 0.93 21.76
C LEU A 399 5.96 -0.34 21.56
N GLY A 400 6.13 -1.04 20.45
CA GLY A 400 5.30 -2.18 20.07
C GLY A 400 3.96 -1.76 19.46
N PRO A 401 3.09 -2.74 19.15
CA PRO A 401 1.79 -2.49 18.51
C PRO A 401 0.80 -1.84 19.49
N SER A 402 -0.05 -0.95 18.97
CA SER A 402 -1.10 -0.26 19.73
C SER A 402 -0.65 0.47 21.03
N PRO A 403 0.45 1.24 21.05
CA PRO A 403 0.76 2.05 22.20
C PRO A 403 -0.16 3.27 22.17
N ALA A 404 -1.05 3.39 23.15
CA ALA A 404 -1.56 4.71 23.50
C ALA A 404 -0.32 5.50 23.93
N LEU A 405 0.13 6.43 23.09
CA LEU A 405 1.27 7.27 23.43
C LEU A 405 0.96 7.95 24.78
N PRO A 406 1.88 7.89 25.76
CA PRO A 406 1.63 8.42 27.09
C PRO A 406 1.36 9.93 27.06
N VAL A 407 1.94 10.63 26.07
CA VAL A 407 1.74 12.05 25.79
C VAL A 407 1.62 12.24 24.27
N SER A 408 0.73 13.12 23.85
CA SER A 408 0.61 13.51 22.44
C SER A 408 1.84 14.30 21.99
N MET A 409 2.38 14.02 20.80
CA MET A 409 3.50 14.75 20.23
C MET A 409 3.00 15.78 19.21
N ASP A 410 3.16 17.06 19.52
CA ASP A 410 2.77 18.17 18.65
C ASP A 410 3.98 18.74 17.89
N TYR A 411 3.87 18.78 16.57
CA TYR A 411 4.89 19.32 15.67
C TYR A 411 4.31 20.45 14.83
N GLU A 412 4.99 21.59 14.82
CA GLU A 412 4.65 22.76 14.02
C GLU A 412 5.63 22.92 12.86
N PHE A 413 5.10 23.14 11.67
CA PHE A 413 5.85 23.30 10.44
C PHE A 413 5.47 24.62 9.78
N VAL A 414 6.45 25.30 9.20
CA VAL A 414 6.25 26.55 8.45
C VAL A 414 6.93 26.44 7.10
N GLY A 415 6.17 26.64 6.03
CA GLY A 415 6.69 26.61 4.66
C GLY A 415 5.84 25.77 3.70
N SER A 416 6.48 25.19 2.70
CA SER A 416 5.83 24.35 1.68
C SER A 416 6.29 22.91 1.87
N ALA A 417 5.40 22.00 2.25
CA ALA A 417 5.75 20.59 2.45
C ALA A 417 5.88 19.86 1.11
N GLY A 418 6.89 19.01 0.97
CA GLY A 418 7.02 18.11 -0.17
C GLY A 418 5.94 17.03 -0.19
N GLN A 419 6.06 16.11 -1.15
CA GLN A 419 5.13 14.99 -1.30
C GLN A 419 5.07 14.13 -0.03
N SER A 420 3.90 13.54 0.23
CA SER A 420 3.68 12.59 1.33
C SER A 420 3.82 13.17 2.74
N PHE A 421 3.47 14.44 2.93
CA PHE A 421 3.42 15.05 4.27
C PHE A 421 2.42 14.32 5.19
N GLY A 422 2.89 13.86 6.34
CA GLY A 422 2.09 13.07 7.29
C GLY A 422 1.71 11.68 6.79
N ALA A 423 2.46 11.13 5.82
CA ALA A 423 2.23 9.76 5.38
C ALA A 423 2.44 8.77 6.54
N PHE A 424 1.54 7.79 6.67
CA PHE A 424 1.55 6.75 7.70
C PHE A 424 1.59 7.27 9.15
N LEU A 425 1.10 8.51 9.39
CA LEU A 425 1.14 9.13 10.71
C LEU A 425 0.26 8.36 11.70
N ILE A 426 0.85 7.90 12.80
CA ILE A 426 0.19 7.09 13.84
C ILE A 426 -0.55 7.94 14.89
N ALA A 427 -1.45 7.31 15.62
CA ALA A 427 -2.19 7.95 16.71
C ALA A 427 -1.26 8.55 17.78
N GLY A 428 -1.62 9.73 18.29
CA GLY A 428 -0.86 10.48 19.29
C GLY A 428 0.27 11.35 18.71
N ILE A 429 0.36 11.47 17.38
CA ILE A 429 1.22 12.45 16.72
C ILE A 429 0.34 13.44 15.96
N ASN A 430 0.54 14.74 16.21
CA ASN A 430 -0.21 15.81 15.57
C ASN A 430 0.73 16.75 14.81
N PHE A 431 0.41 17.00 13.55
CA PHE A 431 1.12 17.95 12.70
C PHE A 431 0.27 19.19 12.45
N ARG A 432 0.88 20.36 12.61
CA ARG A 432 0.32 21.65 12.21
C ARG A 432 1.24 22.30 11.20
N LEU A 433 0.74 22.59 10.01
CA LEU A 433 1.48 23.26 8.95
C LEU A 433 0.89 24.63 8.69
N THR A 434 1.70 25.67 8.89
CA THR A 434 1.43 27.02 8.41
C THR A 434 2.07 27.19 7.02
N GLY A 435 1.25 27.09 5.98
CA GLY A 435 1.65 27.11 4.59
C GLY A 435 0.83 26.14 3.75
N GLU A 436 1.49 25.43 2.85
CA GLU A 436 0.88 24.54 1.85
C GLU A 436 1.65 23.22 1.73
N ALA A 437 1.02 22.19 1.18
CA ALA A 437 1.64 20.89 0.95
C ALA A 437 1.37 20.38 -0.47
N ASN A 438 2.32 19.61 -1.00
CA ASN A 438 2.17 18.95 -2.30
C ASN A 438 1.25 17.72 -2.19
N ASP A 439 1.35 16.80 -3.16
CA ASP A 439 0.53 15.61 -3.26
C ASP A 439 0.69 14.65 -2.07
N TYR A 440 -0.33 13.81 -1.87
CA TYR A 440 -0.31 12.66 -0.96
C TYR A 440 -0.30 12.98 0.54
N VAL A 441 -0.77 14.16 0.94
CA VAL A 441 -0.96 14.48 2.37
C VAL A 441 -1.75 13.37 3.07
N GLY A 442 -1.22 12.84 4.17
CA GLY A 442 -1.85 11.78 4.92
C GLY A 442 -2.03 10.45 4.16
N LYS A 443 -1.20 10.16 3.15
CA LYS A 443 -1.15 8.83 2.49
C LYS A 443 -1.05 7.75 3.56
N GLY A 444 -1.98 6.79 3.56
CA GLY A 444 -2.00 5.70 4.54
C GLY A 444 -2.09 6.15 6.02
N LEU A 445 -2.71 7.30 6.30
CA LEU A 445 -2.88 7.82 7.67
C LEU A 445 -3.39 6.73 8.63
N SER A 446 -2.70 6.54 9.75
CA SER A 446 -2.84 5.40 10.68
C SER A 446 -3.10 5.83 12.14
N GLY A 447 -3.68 7.01 12.32
CA GLY A 447 -4.27 7.47 13.57
C GLY A 447 -3.96 8.93 13.91
N GLY A 448 -2.91 9.50 13.31
CA GLY A 448 -2.46 10.85 13.61
C GLY A 448 -3.42 11.94 13.15
N ALA A 449 -3.17 13.18 13.60
CA ALA A 449 -3.92 14.36 13.19
C ALA A 449 -3.05 15.33 12.40
N ILE A 450 -3.59 15.89 11.32
CA ILE A 450 -2.91 16.85 10.46
C ILE A 450 -3.79 18.08 10.30
N SER A 451 -3.23 19.27 10.51
CA SER A 451 -3.89 20.56 10.26
C SER A 451 -3.03 21.44 9.36
N ILE A 452 -3.65 22.05 8.34
CA ILE A 452 -2.97 22.87 7.34
C ILE A 452 -3.76 24.17 7.13
N SER A 453 -3.08 25.31 7.25
CA SER A 453 -3.63 26.63 6.95
C SER A 453 -2.55 27.60 6.48
N ALA A 454 -2.92 28.56 5.62
CA ALA A 454 -2.04 29.63 5.14
C ALA A 454 -2.58 31.02 5.51
N GLY A 455 -3.23 31.12 6.68
CA GLY A 455 -3.93 32.33 7.12
C GLY A 455 -5.37 32.43 6.60
N THR A 456 -6.13 33.37 7.17
CA THR A 456 -7.57 33.55 6.90
C THR A 456 -7.85 34.04 5.49
N GLU A 457 -6.99 34.90 4.93
CA GLU A 457 -7.13 35.43 3.57
C GLU A 457 -7.09 34.33 2.51
N SER A 458 -6.20 33.35 2.67
CA SER A 458 -6.04 32.23 1.74
C SER A 458 -7.31 31.37 1.64
N SER A 459 -7.91 31.06 2.80
CA SER A 459 -9.19 30.35 2.89
C SER A 459 -10.34 31.13 2.23
N GLN A 460 -10.39 32.45 2.45
CA GLN A 460 -11.42 33.31 1.88
C GLN A 460 -11.32 33.37 0.36
N ARG A 461 -10.11 33.52 -0.19
CA ARG A 461 -9.84 33.49 -1.63
C ARG A 461 -10.13 32.11 -2.24
N GLY A 462 -10.01 31.05 -1.44
CA GLY A 462 -10.23 29.67 -1.88
C GLY A 462 -9.00 29.11 -2.60
N ASP A 463 -7.82 29.33 -2.03
CA ASP A 463 -6.57 28.78 -2.55
C ASP A 463 -6.52 27.27 -2.43
N VAL A 464 -5.68 26.65 -3.27
CA VAL A 464 -5.30 25.24 -3.12
C VAL A 464 -4.15 25.18 -2.12
N LEU A 465 -4.34 24.42 -1.03
CA LEU A 465 -3.31 24.24 0.00
C LEU A 465 -2.75 22.82 0.07
N VAL A 466 -3.42 21.86 -0.56
CA VAL A 466 -2.95 20.47 -0.65
C VAL A 466 -3.14 19.94 -2.05
N GLY A 467 -2.21 19.10 -2.50
CA GLY A 467 -2.23 18.51 -3.84
C GLY A 467 -3.27 17.40 -4.03
N ASN A 468 -2.90 16.42 -4.86
CA ASN A 468 -3.72 15.30 -5.30
C ASN A 468 -3.60 14.08 -4.37
N THR A 469 -4.56 13.16 -4.48
CA THR A 469 -4.52 11.82 -3.86
C THR A 469 -4.28 11.89 -2.34
N VAL A 470 -4.82 12.94 -1.71
CA VAL A 470 -4.78 13.17 -0.27
C VAL A 470 -5.59 12.08 0.45
N LEU A 471 -5.07 11.57 1.56
CA LEU A 471 -5.63 10.45 2.35
C LEU A 471 -5.75 9.11 1.60
N TYR A 472 -4.95 8.89 0.57
CA TYR A 472 -5.01 7.64 -0.19
C TYR A 472 -4.81 6.43 0.71
N GLY A 473 -5.82 5.56 0.76
CA GLY A 473 -5.76 4.32 1.51
C GLY A 473 -5.92 4.47 3.02
N ALA A 474 -6.14 5.67 3.56
CA ALA A 474 -6.07 5.95 5.01
C ALA A 474 -6.89 4.97 5.88
N THR A 475 -6.32 4.49 6.99
CA THR A 475 -6.91 3.46 7.87
C THR A 475 -7.05 3.89 9.34
N ALA A 476 -6.85 5.18 9.65
CA ALA A 476 -7.72 6.08 10.44
C ALA A 476 -6.91 7.33 10.87
N GLY A 477 -7.52 8.34 11.48
CA GLY A 477 -6.85 9.60 11.84
C GLY A 477 -7.71 10.80 11.44
N GLU A 478 -7.13 12.00 11.47
CA GLU A 478 -7.84 13.25 11.18
C GLU A 478 -7.05 14.20 10.29
N LEU A 479 -7.73 14.88 9.35
CA LEU A 479 -7.15 15.90 8.49
C LEU A 479 -8.04 17.16 8.45
N TYR A 480 -7.45 18.32 8.67
CA TYR A 480 -8.13 19.62 8.65
C TYR A 480 -7.39 20.61 7.75
N VAL A 481 -7.99 21.01 6.64
CA VAL A 481 -7.35 21.90 5.64
C VAL A 481 -8.22 23.14 5.45
N ALA A 482 -7.72 24.32 5.85
CA ALA A 482 -8.39 25.61 5.60
C ALA A 482 -8.07 26.13 4.19
N GLY A 483 -8.40 25.31 3.19
CA GLY A 483 -8.13 25.56 1.78
C GLY A 483 -8.64 24.40 0.93
N ARG A 484 -8.47 24.50 -0.39
CA ARG A 484 -8.88 23.49 -1.35
C ARG A 484 -7.81 22.40 -1.50
N ALA A 485 -8.27 21.22 -1.88
CA ALA A 485 -7.45 20.11 -2.33
C ALA A 485 -7.51 19.93 -3.85
N GLY A 486 -6.49 19.27 -4.40
CA GLY A 486 -6.47 18.77 -5.77
C GLY A 486 -7.44 17.61 -6.02
N GLU A 487 -7.11 16.79 -7.01
CA GLU A 487 -7.92 15.65 -7.46
C GLU A 487 -7.82 14.44 -6.52
N ARG A 488 -8.82 13.56 -6.55
CA ARG A 488 -8.85 12.26 -5.85
C ARG A 488 -8.69 12.40 -4.33
N PHE A 489 -9.18 13.50 -3.77
CA PHE A 489 -9.20 13.70 -2.32
C PHE A 489 -10.00 12.58 -1.63
N GLY A 490 -9.40 11.90 -0.66
CA GLY A 490 -10.04 10.79 0.06
C GLY A 490 -10.22 9.53 -0.80
N VAL A 491 -9.45 9.37 -1.89
CA VAL A 491 -9.49 8.15 -2.69
C VAL A 491 -9.15 6.94 -1.83
N ARG A 492 -10.01 5.92 -1.83
CA ARG A 492 -9.85 4.77 -0.94
C ARG A 492 -9.64 5.20 0.53
N ASN A 493 -10.44 6.11 1.07
CA ASN A 493 -10.46 6.34 2.52
C ASN A 493 -11.20 5.19 3.25
N SER A 494 -10.58 4.62 4.30
CA SER A 494 -11.11 3.52 5.14
C SER A 494 -11.41 3.91 6.59
N GLY A 495 -11.36 5.17 6.96
CA GLY A 495 -11.67 5.52 8.34
C GLY A 495 -11.19 6.86 8.85
N ALA A 496 -10.47 7.64 8.02
CA ALA A 496 -10.07 8.99 8.38
C ALA A 496 -11.27 9.94 8.39
N LEU A 497 -11.23 10.88 9.33
CA LEU A 497 -12.09 12.07 9.34
C LEU A 497 -11.35 13.19 8.60
N ALA A 498 -12.01 13.88 7.68
CA ALA A 498 -11.41 15.00 6.97
C ALA A 498 -12.35 16.20 6.89
N VAL A 499 -11.79 17.42 6.99
CA VAL A 499 -12.47 18.68 6.70
C VAL A 499 -11.60 19.48 5.72
N VAL A 500 -12.18 19.90 4.60
CA VAL A 500 -11.49 20.62 3.51
C VAL A 500 -12.42 21.67 2.91
N GLU A 501 -11.89 22.76 2.37
CA GLU A 501 -12.69 23.88 1.84
C GLU A 501 -12.97 23.82 0.33
N GLY A 502 -12.74 22.65 -0.26
CA GLY A 502 -13.08 22.30 -1.63
C GLY A 502 -12.19 21.18 -2.16
N VAL A 503 -12.65 20.46 -3.17
CA VAL A 503 -11.92 19.32 -3.74
C VAL A 503 -11.98 19.37 -5.28
N GLY A 504 -10.95 18.84 -5.93
CA GLY A 504 -10.91 18.61 -7.37
C GLY A 504 -11.81 17.45 -7.81
N GLN A 505 -11.52 16.90 -8.98
CA GLN A 505 -12.28 15.79 -9.55
C GLN A 505 -12.09 14.48 -8.76
N HIS A 506 -13.06 13.57 -8.82
CA HIS A 506 -13.00 12.23 -8.22
C HIS A 506 -12.83 12.23 -6.70
N GLY A 507 -13.36 13.23 -5.99
CA GLY A 507 -13.38 13.22 -4.52
C GLY A 507 -14.12 11.99 -3.99
N CYS A 508 -13.60 11.38 -2.91
CA CYS A 508 -14.14 10.19 -2.26
C CYS A 508 -14.28 8.95 -3.17
N GLU A 509 -13.52 8.89 -4.27
CA GLU A 509 -13.51 7.73 -5.17
C GLU A 509 -13.03 6.46 -4.43
N TYR A 510 -13.70 5.32 -4.62
CA TYR A 510 -13.41 4.06 -3.92
C TYR A 510 -13.42 4.13 -2.37
N MET A 511 -14.03 5.15 -1.77
CA MET A 511 -14.11 5.28 -0.31
C MET A 511 -14.95 4.13 0.29
N THR A 512 -14.43 3.49 1.35
CA THR A 512 -15.07 2.33 2.01
C THR A 512 -15.47 2.62 3.45
N ALA A 513 -14.90 3.65 4.08
CA ALA A 513 -15.25 4.09 5.44
C ALA A 513 -14.66 5.48 5.74
N GLY A 514 -15.04 6.06 6.87
CA GLY A 514 -14.60 7.39 7.29
C GLY A 514 -15.65 8.48 7.01
N VAL A 515 -15.28 9.72 7.32
CA VAL A 515 -16.15 10.89 7.16
C VAL A 515 -15.38 12.02 6.49
N VAL A 516 -15.94 12.61 5.43
CA VAL A 516 -15.33 13.74 4.72
C VAL A 516 -16.29 14.93 4.71
N VAL A 517 -15.84 16.11 5.12
CA VAL A 517 -16.64 17.35 5.13
C VAL A 517 -16.00 18.35 4.16
N ILE A 518 -16.77 18.84 3.20
CA ILE A 518 -16.33 19.71 2.09
C ILE A 518 -17.06 21.05 2.19
N LEU A 519 -16.32 22.10 2.57
CA LEU A 519 -16.82 23.46 2.83
C LEU A 519 -16.63 24.40 1.62
N GLY A 520 -16.74 23.86 0.42
CA GLY A 520 -16.63 24.61 -0.83
C GLY A 520 -16.84 23.73 -2.06
N PRO A 521 -16.39 24.17 -3.25
CA PRO A 521 -16.66 23.48 -4.50
C PRO A 521 -16.11 22.04 -4.52
N ALA A 522 -16.84 21.12 -5.15
CA ALA A 522 -16.41 19.77 -5.43
C ALA A 522 -16.41 19.51 -6.95
N GLY A 523 -15.35 18.87 -7.45
CA GLY A 523 -15.23 18.50 -8.86
C GLY A 523 -16.14 17.35 -9.27
N THR A 524 -16.09 17.00 -10.56
CA THR A 524 -16.92 15.95 -11.17
C THR A 524 -16.61 14.56 -10.64
N ASN A 525 -17.55 13.64 -10.84
CA ASN A 525 -17.43 12.21 -10.51
C ASN A 525 -17.19 11.94 -9.00
N LEU A 526 -17.70 12.82 -8.14
CA LEU A 526 -17.66 12.65 -6.69
C LEU A 526 -18.31 11.31 -6.28
N GLY A 527 -17.62 10.55 -5.44
CA GLY A 527 -18.12 9.30 -4.85
C GLY A 527 -18.17 8.10 -5.81
N ALA A 528 -17.48 8.14 -6.96
CA ALA A 528 -17.41 6.99 -7.85
C ALA A 528 -16.80 5.76 -7.16
N GLY A 529 -17.50 4.62 -7.21
CA GLY A 529 -17.07 3.40 -6.50
C GLY A 529 -17.07 3.53 -4.97
N MET A 530 -17.67 4.58 -4.40
CA MET A 530 -17.82 4.72 -2.96
C MET A 530 -18.82 3.69 -2.44
N THR A 531 -18.35 2.83 -1.54
CA THR A 531 -19.07 1.66 -1.03
C THR A 531 -19.36 1.75 0.47
N GLY A 532 -18.71 2.67 1.18
CA GLY A 532 -18.96 2.94 2.58
C GLY A 532 -18.40 4.30 3.00
N GLY A 533 -18.64 4.67 4.26
CA GLY A 533 -18.34 6.01 4.76
C GLY A 533 -19.41 7.04 4.37
N LEU A 534 -19.20 8.29 4.77
CA LEU A 534 -20.10 9.40 4.49
C LEU A 534 -19.31 10.64 4.08
N ALA A 535 -19.84 11.41 3.14
CA ALA A 535 -19.34 12.74 2.85
C ALA A 535 -20.43 13.81 3.06
N TYR A 536 -20.03 15.04 3.34
CA TYR A 536 -20.92 16.17 3.58
C TYR A 536 -20.44 17.37 2.76
N LEU A 537 -21.33 17.99 1.99
CA LEU A 537 -21.02 19.12 1.11
C LEU A 537 -22.02 20.26 1.31
N LEU A 538 -21.64 21.50 0.99
CA LEU A 538 -22.63 22.59 0.94
C LEU A 538 -23.60 22.31 -0.22
N ARG A 539 -24.87 22.71 -0.06
CA ARG A 539 -25.93 22.45 -1.06
C ARG A 539 -25.55 22.91 -2.48
N ASP A 540 -24.81 24.01 -2.58
CA ASP A 540 -24.42 24.62 -3.86
C ASP A 540 -22.97 24.27 -4.26
N SER A 541 -22.34 23.28 -3.60
CA SER A 541 -20.94 22.89 -3.83
C SER A 541 -20.72 22.04 -5.09
N VAL A 542 -21.77 21.42 -5.63
CA VAL A 542 -21.68 20.54 -6.80
C VAL A 542 -22.46 21.17 -7.95
N ALA A 543 -21.78 21.38 -9.07
CA ALA A 543 -22.42 21.87 -10.28
C ALA A 543 -23.24 20.74 -10.95
N GLY A 544 -24.57 20.90 -11.04
CA GLY A 544 -25.46 19.96 -11.74
C GLY A 544 -25.28 18.51 -11.28
N ASP A 545 -25.13 17.58 -12.23
CA ASP A 545 -24.88 16.15 -12.01
C ASP A 545 -23.42 15.81 -11.69
N GLY A 546 -22.70 16.68 -10.97
CA GLY A 546 -21.26 16.54 -10.70
C GLY A 546 -20.85 15.37 -9.79
N TYR A 547 -21.78 14.49 -9.39
CA TYR A 547 -21.51 13.30 -8.59
C TYR A 547 -21.88 11.99 -9.33
N ASN A 548 -21.32 10.87 -8.88
CA ASN A 548 -21.54 9.59 -9.51
C ASN A 548 -22.85 8.94 -9.04
N HIS A 549 -23.93 9.11 -9.81
CA HIS A 549 -25.27 8.56 -9.53
C HIS A 549 -25.33 7.02 -9.49
N GLN A 550 -24.34 6.33 -10.03
CA GLN A 550 -24.26 4.85 -9.99
C GLN A 550 -23.75 4.33 -8.64
N SER A 551 -23.10 5.18 -7.85
CA SER A 551 -22.41 4.78 -6.61
C SER A 551 -23.04 5.44 -5.38
N VAL A 552 -23.45 6.71 -5.49
CA VAL A 552 -23.90 7.52 -4.35
C VAL A 552 -25.17 8.30 -4.64
N ARG A 553 -25.82 8.76 -3.57
CA ARG A 553 -26.93 9.70 -3.59
C ARG A 553 -26.72 10.82 -2.58
N MET A 554 -27.39 11.95 -2.80
CA MET A 554 -27.41 13.08 -1.87
C MET A 554 -28.73 13.13 -1.10
N VAL A 555 -28.64 13.31 0.22
CA VAL A 555 -29.81 13.37 1.12
C VAL A 555 -29.66 14.51 2.14
N PRO A 556 -30.77 15.09 2.63
CA PRO A 556 -30.73 16.05 3.74
C PRO A 556 -30.14 15.48 5.02
N LEU A 557 -29.67 16.35 5.91
CA LEU A 557 -29.15 15.95 7.22
C LEU A 557 -30.26 15.51 8.18
N GLU A 558 -29.91 14.58 9.07
CA GLU A 558 -30.66 14.28 10.29
C GLU A 558 -30.16 15.15 11.46
N VAL A 559 -31.04 15.44 12.42
CA VAL A 559 -30.74 16.31 13.59
C VAL A 559 -29.48 15.88 14.34
N ARG A 560 -29.26 14.56 14.48
CA ARG A 560 -28.07 14.04 15.20
C ARG A 560 -26.78 14.33 14.46
N GLU A 561 -26.79 14.30 13.13
CA GLU A 561 -25.60 14.56 12.32
C GLU A 561 -25.18 16.01 12.41
N GLU A 562 -26.15 16.93 12.44
CA GLU A 562 -25.86 18.35 12.59
C GLU A 562 -25.05 18.62 13.86
N LEU A 563 -25.41 17.98 14.98
CA LEU A 563 -24.66 18.09 16.24
C LEU A 563 -23.22 17.57 16.11
N TRP A 564 -23.00 16.48 15.37
CA TRP A 564 -21.67 15.93 15.14
C TRP A 564 -20.83 16.81 14.21
N LEU A 565 -21.45 17.33 13.14
CA LEU A 565 -20.83 18.24 12.20
C LEU A 565 -20.41 19.54 12.88
N ARG A 566 -21.26 20.13 13.74
CA ARG A 566 -20.88 21.34 14.52
C ARG A 566 -19.64 21.10 15.37
N ARG A 567 -19.50 19.94 16.01
CA ARG A 567 -18.29 19.59 16.78
C ARG A 567 -17.04 19.49 15.89
N VAL A 568 -17.16 18.84 14.74
CA VAL A 568 -16.07 18.73 13.75
C VAL A 568 -15.68 20.11 13.23
N LEU A 569 -16.66 20.97 12.91
CA LEU A 569 -16.41 22.33 12.45
C LEU A 569 -15.77 23.19 13.54
N GLN A 570 -16.15 23.04 14.81
CA GLN A 570 -15.51 23.72 15.93
C GLN A 570 -14.04 23.32 16.06
N LYS A 571 -13.74 22.02 15.94
CA LYS A 571 -12.35 21.53 15.94
C LYS A 571 -11.58 22.04 14.72
N HIS A 572 -12.19 22.05 13.54
CA HIS A 572 -11.59 22.61 12.33
C HIS A 572 -11.25 24.10 12.54
N LEU A 573 -12.20 24.91 13.01
CA LEU A 573 -12.00 26.33 13.32
C LEU A 573 -10.86 26.53 14.32
N ARG A 574 -10.84 25.75 15.41
CA ARG A 574 -9.78 25.83 16.44
C ARG A 574 -8.39 25.53 15.88
N LEU A 575 -8.28 24.53 15.01
CA LEU A 575 -6.99 24.07 14.49
C LEU A 575 -6.48 24.90 13.31
N THR A 576 -7.37 25.49 12.50
CA THR A 576 -6.99 26.13 11.24
C THR A 576 -7.32 27.62 11.15
N GLY A 577 -8.18 28.13 12.05
CA GLY A 577 -8.70 29.49 11.96
C GLY A 577 -9.69 29.70 10.81
N SER A 578 -10.28 28.64 10.25
CA SER A 578 -11.12 28.71 9.05
C SER A 578 -12.27 29.74 9.14
N PRO A 579 -12.26 30.81 8.33
CA PRO A 579 -13.38 31.75 8.26
C PRO A 579 -14.65 31.13 7.67
N ARG A 580 -14.55 30.04 6.91
CA ARG A 580 -15.73 29.30 6.41
C ARG A 580 -16.43 28.55 7.53
N ALA A 581 -15.68 27.83 8.34
CA ALA A 581 -16.20 27.17 9.53
C ALA A 581 -16.80 28.18 10.51
N ALA A 582 -16.12 29.32 10.74
CA ALA A 582 -16.62 30.39 11.59
C ALA A 582 -18.00 30.90 11.14
N ARG A 583 -18.18 31.16 9.84
CA ARG A 583 -19.48 31.61 9.29
C ARG A 583 -20.60 30.57 9.44
N LEU A 584 -20.27 29.29 9.28
CA LEU A 584 -21.24 28.21 9.47
C LEU A 584 -21.64 28.05 10.95
N LEU A 585 -20.71 28.29 11.86
CA LEU A 585 -20.91 28.17 13.30
C LEU A 585 -21.54 29.42 13.94
N SER A 586 -21.43 30.59 13.31
CA SER A 586 -22.04 31.83 13.81
C SER A 586 -23.56 31.88 13.65
N SER A 587 -24.15 30.92 12.93
CA SER A 587 -25.59 30.81 12.74
C SER A 587 -26.18 29.67 13.58
N ASP A 588 -27.27 29.98 14.28
CA ASP A 588 -28.13 28.98 14.91
C ASP A 588 -29.05 28.25 13.91
N ALA A 589 -29.07 28.68 12.64
CA ALA A 589 -29.81 28.00 11.58
C ALA A 589 -29.18 26.64 11.27
N ALA A 590 -30.00 25.73 10.73
CA ALA A 590 -29.55 24.41 10.28
C ALA A 590 -28.38 24.54 9.29
N LEU A 591 -27.37 23.68 9.43
CA LEU A 591 -26.21 23.69 8.54
C LEU A 591 -26.68 23.44 7.08
N PRO A 592 -26.27 24.27 6.10
CA PRO A 592 -26.68 24.14 4.70
C PRO A 592 -25.92 23.03 3.97
N LEU A 593 -25.72 21.89 4.63
CA LEU A 593 -25.01 20.74 4.09
C LEU A 593 -25.98 19.66 3.61
N LEU A 594 -25.53 18.88 2.62
CA LEU A 594 -26.14 17.63 2.19
C LEU A 594 -25.19 16.48 2.51
N ARG A 595 -25.76 15.33 2.86
CA ARG A 595 -25.02 14.08 3.05
C ARG A 595 -24.94 13.34 1.72
N VAL A 596 -23.74 12.95 1.32
CA VAL A 596 -23.48 11.96 0.27
C VAL A 596 -23.27 10.62 0.94
N GLU A 597 -24.08 9.64 0.54
CA GLU A 597 -24.02 8.28 1.03
C GLU A 597 -24.01 7.28 -0.14
N PRO A 598 -23.38 6.11 0.03
CA PRO A 598 -23.51 5.01 -0.93
C PRO A 598 -24.98 4.65 -1.14
N LEU A 599 -25.34 4.22 -2.37
CA LEU A 599 -26.71 3.76 -2.67
C LEU A 599 -27.15 2.63 -1.73
N HIS A 600 -26.21 1.76 -1.38
CA HIS A 600 -26.39 0.69 -0.40
C HIS A 600 -25.48 0.94 0.79
N ARG A 601 -26.02 1.48 1.87
CA ARG A 601 -25.24 1.75 3.08
C ARG A 601 -24.90 0.44 3.80
N PRO A 602 -23.62 0.23 4.17
CA PRO A 602 -23.19 -0.99 4.84
C PRO A 602 -23.55 -1.03 6.33
N CYS A 603 -23.77 0.13 6.94
CA CYS A 603 -24.09 0.29 8.35
C CYS A 603 -24.89 1.58 8.57
N SER A 604 -25.32 1.82 9.80
CA SER A 604 -26.00 3.05 10.19
C SER A 604 -25.04 4.25 10.15
N ILE A 605 -25.63 5.45 10.08
CA ILE A 605 -24.89 6.71 10.15
C ILE A 605 -24.11 6.79 11.47
N ALA A 606 -24.75 6.39 12.58
CA ALA A 606 -24.11 6.40 13.90
C ALA A 606 -22.89 5.47 13.96
N GLU A 607 -22.95 4.29 13.34
CA GLU A 607 -21.81 3.37 13.26
C GLU A 607 -20.68 3.95 12.42
N THR A 608 -20.98 4.59 11.29
CA THR A 608 -19.98 5.28 10.46
C THR A 608 -19.25 6.37 11.25
N TRP A 609 -19.98 7.14 12.05
CA TRP A 609 -19.42 8.20 12.88
C TRP A 609 -18.70 7.72 14.14
N SER A 610 -18.95 6.49 14.59
CA SER A 610 -18.52 6.01 15.91
C SER A 610 -17.01 6.15 16.15
N GLY A 611 -16.18 5.83 15.15
CA GLY A 611 -14.73 5.96 15.24
C GLY A 611 -14.28 7.41 15.37
N SER A 612 -14.82 8.31 14.55
CA SER A 612 -14.53 9.75 14.59
C SER A 612 -15.01 10.37 15.91
N LEU A 613 -16.20 10.01 16.39
CA LEU A 613 -16.74 10.53 17.65
C LEU A 613 -15.95 10.07 18.87
N LYS A 614 -15.40 8.85 18.87
CA LYS A 614 -14.52 8.38 19.94
C LYS A 614 -13.26 9.26 20.03
N ARG A 615 -12.63 9.57 18.89
CA ARG A 615 -11.46 10.46 18.83
C ARG A 615 -11.80 11.88 19.30
N LEU A 616 -12.90 12.44 18.83
CA LEU A 616 -13.37 13.77 19.24
C LEU A 616 -13.69 13.89 20.74
N ARG A 617 -14.03 12.78 21.43
CA ARG A 617 -14.24 12.78 22.89
C ARG A 617 -12.92 12.71 23.67
N GLY A 618 -11.89 12.07 23.10
CA GLY A 618 -10.55 11.97 23.69
C GLY A 618 -9.83 13.32 23.82
N ASP A 619 -10.16 14.29 22.95
CA ASP A 619 -9.71 15.70 23.00
C ASP A 619 -10.15 16.49 24.25
N SER A 620 -10.78 15.86 25.25
CA SER A 620 -11.17 16.51 26.51
C SER A 620 -10.03 16.63 27.52
N VAL A 621 -8.80 16.19 27.18
CA VAL A 621 -7.62 16.27 28.04
C VAL A 621 -6.44 16.87 27.26
N VAL A 622 -6.17 18.14 27.59
CA VAL A 622 -5.02 19.02 27.26
C VAL A 622 -5.04 19.72 25.87
N PRO A 623 -4.94 21.07 25.82
CA PRO A 623 -5.20 21.87 24.61
C PRO A 623 -3.93 22.19 23.82
N MET A 624 -3.98 22.11 22.49
CA MET A 624 -3.19 23.03 21.67
C MET A 624 -3.86 24.42 21.76
N GLU A 625 -3.13 25.41 22.28
CA GLU A 625 -3.61 26.79 22.32
C GLU A 625 -4.03 27.29 20.93
N SER A 626 -5.00 28.20 20.94
CA SER A 626 -5.50 28.86 19.72
C SER A 626 -4.34 29.57 19.03
N PRO A 627 -4.34 29.70 17.69
CA PRO A 627 -3.33 30.49 17.00
C PRO A 627 -3.29 31.88 17.64
N GLN A 628 -2.12 32.28 18.17
CA GLN A 628 -1.92 33.66 18.57
C GLN A 628 -2.14 34.51 17.33
N ILE A 629 -3.24 35.27 17.32
CA ILE A 629 -3.47 36.32 16.34
C ILE A 629 -2.32 37.29 16.55
N VAL A 630 -1.33 37.26 15.66
CA VAL A 630 -0.28 38.27 15.63
C VAL A 630 -1.00 39.59 15.42
N SER A 631 -0.95 40.47 16.43
CA SER A 631 -1.51 41.81 16.30
C SER A 631 -0.81 42.54 15.15
N PRO A 632 -1.48 43.43 14.41
CA PRO A 632 -0.90 44.09 13.23
C PRO A 632 0.24 45.09 13.53
N GLU A 633 0.79 45.12 14.75
CA GLU A 633 1.67 46.20 15.20
C GLU A 633 3.18 45.93 15.05
N LEU A 634 3.60 44.82 14.43
CA LEU A 634 5.02 44.49 14.22
C LEU A 634 5.44 44.41 12.74
N ALA A 635 4.73 45.12 11.86
CA ALA A 635 5.09 45.29 10.44
C ALA A 635 5.81 46.61 10.12
N ILE A 636 6.42 47.27 11.11
CA ILE A 636 7.34 48.39 10.88
C ILE A 636 8.54 48.23 11.82
N MET A 637 9.57 47.51 11.36
CA MET A 637 11.00 47.77 11.56
C MET A 637 11.83 46.95 10.57
#